data_AF-A0A9X0CX14-F1
#
_entry.id   AF-A0A9X0CX14-F1
#
_cell.length_a   1.000
_cell.length_b   1.000
_cell.length_c   1.000
_cell.angle_alpha   90.00
_cell.angle_beta   90.00
_cell.angle_gamma   90.00
#
_symmetry.space_group_name_H-M   'P 1'
#
loop_
_entity.id
_entity.type
_entity.pdbx_description
1 polymer ?
#
loop_
_entity_poly.entity_id
_entity_poly.type
_entity_poly.pdbx_seq_one_letter_code
_entity_poly.pdbx_strand_id
1 'polypeptide(L)'
;MRCIPTRKQDKELLLWLVKIFHADPVFAFHNPDLHGWEIQKNSTQVIMGVVNLMLTPTLPSDIRHEAAETLLCFFQVDHIEMWNPVAPIATFWEISSHVMVSIAEFLIGHGSHGTVLLRYLRDLMLCKNEFLRKHKEQASIGCHIPVCTVSQTKLEEVFLTYLWSPDMETVLISLSCFGQMCNETDIVQSSETLNVLPTSQNLNVYSELSNEATKFTAGRAALQKRIMALLRQLDRQTAGNVQAWESTYTKWQKLTYELVNFAKDDSTSIDVQKYLRRKSGSKITAENLQASLNEWTYMTGFLCSLGGVCLTSLQPIRRYSRSLPSSVHSITESHNTESATVTKFMQDLLSLLVCSNEKTGLQIRSTVNELVGVELSGKLYPILLTQIITVVNSFFAPSGQVVVQDKHTLFIEQIIVIIKHILENKLGHKDSFQMSGIDAMILSFVRYARNLPVSRQSLQIKCKLCQLVDVVMAKRDELLLHQEVKLRNKLVEYLTDWVLPSAEHHQSIPAELSVLSKELDATVMRAIASLLSGLPLQPEGMETEIVEAKSQLFLKYFTLFMNLMNREKGSVTAEQLEEKGDVNHNASQTLHQNTVLAMSNLLNANIDTGLMYAIGLGYHDDLQTRAVFMEVLTRILQQGTEFDNLADTVLMDRFDRLVDLLTLAGEKGKHPIAMALASVVPAQQMDELAHVLVTLFDDRQILPQLLSNVFAMEVYSTEGMQTLFRGNSLSSKTMAYCFKVFGGNYLHTLLGRTNSSNVQRKGFI
;
A
#
# COMPACT_ATOMS: atom_id res chain seq x y z
N MET A 1 24.74 -7.94 46.83
CA MET A 1 24.02 -7.00 45.94
C MET A 1 22.53 -7.36 45.68
N ARG A 2 21.95 -8.42 46.29
CA ARG A 2 20.54 -8.81 46.00
C ARG A 2 19.45 -8.02 46.75
N CYS A 3 19.80 -7.30 47.81
CA CYS A 3 18.85 -6.46 48.56
C CYS A 3 19.22 -4.99 48.36
N ILE A 4 18.28 -4.17 47.90
CA ILE A 4 18.48 -2.72 47.75
C ILE A 4 18.61 -2.11 49.14
N PRO A 5 19.75 -1.48 49.49
CA PRO A 5 19.95 -0.94 50.82
C PRO A 5 19.02 0.25 51.10
N THR A 6 18.31 0.20 52.22
CA THR A 6 17.36 1.26 52.65
C THR A 6 18.04 2.32 53.50
N ARG A 7 19.11 1.98 54.24
CA ARG A 7 19.86 2.91 55.10
C ARG A 7 20.97 3.61 54.31
N LYS A 8 21.28 4.86 54.70
CA LYS A 8 22.32 5.68 54.06
C LYS A 8 23.71 5.02 54.13
N GLN A 9 24.06 4.45 55.28
CA GLN A 9 25.35 3.76 55.50
C GLN A 9 25.52 2.54 54.59
N ASP A 10 24.44 1.77 54.37
CA ASP A 10 24.48 0.60 53.50
C ASP A 10 24.66 0.99 52.03
N LYS A 11 24.13 2.17 51.61
CA LYS A 11 24.35 2.74 50.27
C LYS A 11 25.80 3.20 50.08
N GLU A 12 26.42 3.81 51.08
CA GLU A 12 27.85 4.19 51.05
C GLU A 12 28.76 2.95 50.98
N LEU A 13 28.49 1.92 51.78
CA LEU A 13 29.23 0.65 51.72
C LEU A 13 29.11 -0.01 50.35
N LEU A 14 27.90 -0.01 49.77
CA LEU A 14 27.66 -0.52 48.44
C LEU A 14 28.45 0.26 47.38
N LEU A 15 28.49 1.60 47.46
CA LEU A 15 29.30 2.43 46.56
C LEU A 15 30.78 2.06 46.63
N TRP A 16 31.34 1.93 47.85
CA TRP A 16 32.74 1.55 48.03
C TRP A 16 33.04 0.15 47.52
N LEU A 17 32.12 -0.80 47.70
CA LEU A 17 32.26 -2.15 47.15
C LEU A 17 32.34 -2.13 45.62
N VAL A 18 31.45 -1.36 44.97
CA VAL A 18 31.47 -1.21 43.50
C VAL A 18 32.77 -0.53 43.05
N LYS A 19 33.24 0.50 43.75
CA LYS A 19 34.54 1.14 43.48
C LYS A 19 35.73 0.20 43.60
N ILE A 20 35.71 -0.73 44.56
CA ILE A 20 36.77 -1.75 44.68
C ILE A 20 36.76 -2.67 43.47
N PHE A 21 35.58 -3.14 43.04
CA PHE A 21 35.46 -3.95 41.82
C PHE A 21 35.87 -3.20 40.56
N HIS A 22 35.61 -1.89 40.49
CA HIS A 22 36.06 -1.06 39.39
C HIS A 22 37.59 -0.93 39.38
N ALA A 23 38.19 -0.65 40.55
CA ALA A 23 39.63 -0.44 40.68
C ALA A 23 40.44 -1.71 40.42
N ASP A 24 39.94 -2.87 40.85
CA ASP A 24 40.56 -4.17 40.62
C ASP A 24 39.51 -5.28 40.43
N PRO A 25 39.15 -5.61 39.17
CA PRO A 25 38.17 -6.65 38.84
C PRO A 25 38.55 -8.06 39.31
N VAL A 26 39.80 -8.31 39.68
CA VAL A 26 40.22 -9.63 40.21
C VAL A 26 39.42 -9.97 41.45
N PHE A 27 39.12 -9.00 42.33
CA PHE A 27 38.29 -9.24 43.52
C PHE A 27 36.87 -9.73 43.20
N ALA A 28 36.36 -9.42 42.00
CA ALA A 28 35.04 -9.86 41.57
C ALA A 28 35.04 -11.30 41.00
N PHE A 29 36.14 -11.73 40.39
CA PHE A 29 36.21 -12.98 39.61
C PHE A 29 37.19 -14.03 40.17
N HIS A 30 37.94 -13.71 41.23
CA HIS A 30 38.86 -14.65 41.85
C HIS A 30 38.11 -15.78 42.59
N ASN A 31 38.04 -16.95 41.95
CA ASN A 31 37.36 -18.14 42.43
C ASN A 31 38.33 -19.34 42.46
N PRO A 32 39.32 -19.36 43.38
CA PRO A 32 40.27 -20.47 43.45
C PRO A 32 39.57 -21.77 43.81
N ASP A 33 40.02 -22.88 43.21
CA ASP A 33 39.61 -24.25 43.54
C ASP A 33 38.12 -24.61 43.33
N LEU A 34 37.36 -23.78 42.62
CA LEU A 34 35.95 -24.06 42.25
C LEU A 34 35.82 -24.75 40.90
N HIS A 35 34.74 -25.53 40.72
CA HIS A 35 34.44 -26.15 39.43
C HIS A 35 33.94 -25.10 38.43
N GLY A 36 34.17 -25.31 37.12
CA GLY A 36 33.82 -24.32 36.08
C GLY A 36 32.35 -23.84 36.10
N TRP A 37 31.41 -24.70 36.48
CA TRP A 37 29.99 -24.31 36.61
C TRP A 37 29.71 -23.41 37.83
N GLU A 38 30.48 -23.58 38.92
CA GLU A 38 30.40 -22.72 40.12
C GLU A 38 31.03 -21.36 39.86
N ILE A 39 32.17 -21.35 39.16
CA ILE A 39 32.84 -20.12 38.71
C ILE A 39 31.87 -19.30 37.84
N GLN A 40 31.29 -19.93 36.81
CA GLN A 40 30.29 -19.27 35.96
C GLN A 40 29.12 -18.72 36.78
N LYS A 41 28.55 -19.51 37.70
CA LYS A 41 27.43 -19.07 38.55
C LYS A 41 27.80 -17.85 39.41
N ASN A 42 29.01 -17.80 39.96
CA ASN A 42 29.49 -16.68 40.77
C ASN A 42 29.68 -15.42 39.92
N SER A 43 30.38 -15.55 38.78
CA SER A 43 30.59 -14.46 37.83
C SER A 43 29.27 -13.88 37.34
N THR A 44 28.29 -14.72 36.96
CA THR A 44 26.94 -14.28 36.59
C THR A 44 26.27 -13.49 37.71
N GLN A 45 26.36 -13.94 38.96
CA GLN A 45 25.73 -13.24 40.09
C GLN A 45 26.34 -11.88 40.39
N VAL A 46 27.67 -11.75 40.28
CA VAL A 46 28.37 -10.49 40.48
C VAL A 46 28.01 -9.51 39.37
N ILE A 47 28.15 -9.93 38.11
CA ILE A 47 27.85 -9.11 36.93
C ILE A 47 26.39 -8.67 36.92
N MET A 48 25.44 -9.61 37.08
CA MET A 48 24.01 -9.26 37.15
C MET A 48 23.68 -8.44 38.39
N GLY A 49 24.45 -8.57 39.47
CA GLY A 49 24.38 -7.70 40.64
C GLY A 49 24.69 -6.25 40.28
N VAL A 50 25.79 -6.01 39.57
CA VAL A 50 26.19 -4.68 39.08
C VAL A 50 25.16 -4.12 38.07
N VAL A 51 24.65 -4.94 37.15
CA VAL A 51 23.56 -4.55 36.24
C VAL A 51 22.33 -4.08 37.02
N ASN A 52 21.90 -4.82 38.05
CA ASN A 52 20.76 -4.43 38.87
C ASN A 52 20.99 -3.09 39.59
N LEU A 53 22.21 -2.83 40.07
CA LEU A 53 22.55 -1.54 40.67
C LEU A 53 22.41 -0.40 39.66
N MET A 54 22.96 -0.58 38.46
CA MET A 54 22.87 0.39 37.38
C MET A 54 21.41 0.68 36.98
N LEU A 55 20.58 -0.36 36.87
CA LEU A 55 19.20 -0.25 36.38
C LEU A 55 18.18 0.17 37.45
N THR A 56 18.52 0.18 38.74
CA THR A 56 17.56 0.51 39.81
C THR A 56 17.36 2.03 39.95
N PRO A 57 16.23 2.63 39.52
CA PRO A 57 16.09 4.10 39.46
C PRO A 57 16.09 4.78 40.83
N THR A 58 15.75 4.05 41.89
CA THR A 58 15.70 4.55 43.27
C THR A 58 17.08 4.69 43.92
N LEU A 59 18.14 4.19 43.28
CA LEU A 59 19.51 4.35 43.77
C LEU A 59 20.08 5.73 43.40
N PRO A 60 20.92 6.29 44.28
CA PRO A 60 21.73 7.48 43.99
C PRO A 60 22.47 7.40 42.63
N SER A 61 22.58 8.53 41.94
CA SER A 61 23.16 8.60 40.59
C SER A 61 24.65 8.23 40.55
N ASP A 62 25.39 8.53 41.61
CA ASP A 62 26.80 8.15 41.80
C ASP A 62 26.96 6.62 41.85
N ILE A 63 26.11 5.90 42.59
CA ILE A 63 26.13 4.42 42.62
C ILE A 63 25.81 3.85 41.24
N ARG A 64 24.80 4.40 40.56
CA ARG A 64 24.40 3.94 39.23
C ARG A 64 25.48 4.17 38.18
N HIS A 65 26.11 5.34 38.23
CA HIS A 65 27.21 5.69 37.33
C HIS A 65 28.43 4.81 37.58
N GLU A 66 28.85 4.66 38.85
CA GLU A 66 29.97 3.79 39.21
C GLU A 66 29.71 2.33 38.80
N ALA A 67 28.47 1.84 38.98
CA ALA A 67 28.09 0.51 38.52
C ALA A 67 28.16 0.36 37.00
N ALA A 68 27.80 1.39 36.23
CA ALA A 68 27.93 1.38 34.77
C ALA A 68 29.40 1.34 34.32
N GLU A 69 30.26 2.16 34.92
CA GLU A 69 31.71 2.15 34.65
C GLU A 69 32.35 0.81 35.07
N THR A 70 31.96 0.26 36.22
CA THR A 70 32.41 -1.07 36.67
C THR A 70 32.00 -2.16 35.68
N LEU A 71 30.78 -2.11 35.16
CA LEU A 71 30.29 -3.07 34.18
C LEU A 71 31.07 -2.98 32.86
N LEU A 72 31.37 -1.76 32.39
CA LEU A 72 32.26 -1.56 31.24
C LEU A 72 33.66 -2.13 31.50
N CYS A 73 34.22 -1.89 32.69
CA CYS A 73 35.50 -2.45 33.11
C CYS A 73 35.47 -3.99 33.06
N PHE A 74 34.40 -4.64 33.56
CA PHE A 74 34.24 -6.10 33.50
C PHE A 74 34.17 -6.66 32.08
N PHE A 75 33.73 -5.87 31.10
CA PHE A 75 33.64 -6.26 29.69
C PHE A 75 34.94 -6.01 28.91
N GLN A 76 35.98 -5.46 29.52
CA GLN A 76 37.30 -5.39 28.88
C GLN A 76 37.84 -6.79 28.62
N VAL A 77 38.56 -6.94 27.50
CA VAL A 77 38.96 -8.24 26.94
C VAL A 77 39.69 -9.13 27.96
N ASP A 78 40.61 -8.57 28.73
CA ASP A 78 41.41 -9.33 29.71
C ASP A 78 40.57 -9.75 30.93
N HIS A 79 39.51 -9.00 31.25
CA HIS A 79 38.63 -9.30 32.39
C HIS A 79 37.54 -10.33 32.04
N ILE A 80 37.10 -10.40 30.78
CA ILE A 80 36.16 -11.43 30.33
C ILE A 80 36.78 -12.83 30.47
N GLU A 81 38.07 -12.98 30.18
CA GLU A 81 38.77 -14.28 30.33
C GLU A 81 38.73 -14.80 31.78
N MET A 82 38.63 -13.90 32.77
CA MET A 82 38.49 -14.26 34.19
C MET A 82 37.08 -14.73 34.56
N TRP A 83 36.05 -14.45 33.75
CA TRP A 83 34.66 -14.84 34.10
C TRP A 83 34.53 -16.35 34.25
N ASN A 84 35.24 -17.11 33.42
CA ASN A 84 35.39 -18.55 33.54
C ASN A 84 36.59 -19.05 32.73
N PRO A 85 37.77 -19.25 33.36
CA PRO A 85 38.97 -19.73 32.68
C PRO A 85 38.82 -21.13 32.05
N VAL A 86 37.83 -21.92 32.51
CA VAL A 86 37.60 -23.30 32.02
C VAL A 86 36.82 -23.32 30.70
N ALA A 87 35.89 -22.37 30.51
CA ALA A 87 35.03 -22.32 29.33
C ALA A 87 34.69 -20.86 28.93
N PRO A 88 35.71 -20.05 28.57
CA PRO A 88 35.57 -18.60 28.45
C PRO A 88 34.53 -18.17 27.41
N ILE A 89 34.53 -18.80 26.22
CA ILE A 89 33.62 -18.42 25.12
C ILE A 89 32.16 -18.78 25.43
N ALA A 90 31.90 -19.99 25.93
CA ALA A 90 30.54 -20.44 26.24
C ALA A 90 29.93 -19.60 27.38
N THR A 91 30.70 -19.36 28.45
CA THR A 91 30.28 -18.49 29.55
C THR A 91 30.09 -17.05 29.11
N PHE A 92 30.96 -16.53 28.24
CA PHE A 92 30.82 -15.19 27.67
C PHE A 92 29.49 -15.01 26.94
N TRP A 93 29.12 -15.93 26.03
CA TRP A 93 27.87 -15.82 25.28
C TRP A 93 26.64 -15.80 26.19
N GLU A 94 26.62 -16.62 27.24
CA GLU A 94 25.53 -16.66 28.21
C GLU A 94 25.45 -15.38 29.05
N ILE A 95 26.54 -15.01 29.74
CA ILE A 95 26.57 -13.85 30.62
C ILE A 95 26.34 -12.55 29.85
N SER A 96 27.07 -12.35 28.74
CA SER A 96 26.92 -11.13 27.94
C SER A 96 25.51 -10.98 27.39
N SER A 97 24.88 -12.06 26.94
CA SER A 97 23.49 -12.03 26.46
C SER A 97 22.50 -11.69 27.57
N HIS A 98 22.67 -12.21 28.79
CA HIS A 98 21.84 -11.83 29.94
C HIS A 98 21.95 -10.35 30.31
N VAL A 99 23.16 -9.79 30.26
CA VAL A 99 23.41 -8.36 30.47
C VAL A 99 22.70 -7.52 29.41
N MET A 100 22.89 -7.87 28.13
CA MET A 100 22.25 -7.18 26.99
C MET A 100 20.73 -7.22 27.07
N VAL A 101 20.13 -8.37 27.40
CA VAL A 101 18.67 -8.52 27.59
C VAL A 101 18.18 -7.61 28.71
N SER A 102 18.84 -7.60 29.86
CA SER A 102 18.39 -6.82 31.02
C SER A 102 18.43 -5.31 30.75
N ILE A 103 19.48 -4.84 30.08
CA ILE A 103 19.58 -3.44 29.68
C ILE A 103 18.54 -3.09 28.60
N ALA A 104 18.36 -3.96 27.60
CA ALA A 104 17.39 -3.75 26.53
C ALA A 104 15.95 -3.72 27.04
N GLU A 105 15.56 -4.65 27.91
CA GLU A 105 14.23 -4.68 28.55
C GLU A 105 13.96 -3.40 29.35
N PHE A 106 14.97 -2.92 30.08
CA PHE A 106 14.87 -1.65 30.79
C PHE A 106 14.67 -0.48 29.82
N LEU A 107 15.45 -0.41 28.73
CA LEU A 107 15.34 0.64 27.70
C LEU A 107 13.97 0.63 26.99
N ILE A 108 13.37 -0.54 26.74
CA ILE A 108 12.04 -0.68 26.14
C ILE A 108 10.98 -0.02 27.03
N GLY A 109 11.08 -0.22 28.35
CA GLY A 109 10.15 0.31 29.34
C GLY A 109 10.27 1.82 29.61
N HIS A 110 11.45 2.42 29.43
CA HIS A 110 11.74 3.80 29.84
C HIS A 110 11.77 4.84 28.70
N GLY A 111 11.66 4.40 27.44
CA GLY A 111 11.46 5.29 26.29
C GLY A 111 12.58 6.31 26.06
N SER A 112 12.23 7.55 25.73
CA SER A 112 13.14 8.63 25.30
C SER A 112 14.11 9.13 26.38
N HIS A 113 13.98 8.70 27.64
CA HIS A 113 14.90 9.06 28.73
C HIS A 113 16.10 8.10 28.86
N GLY A 114 16.26 7.17 27.92
CA GLY A 114 17.28 6.12 27.95
C GLY A 114 18.62 6.47 27.29
N THR A 115 18.85 7.68 26.77
CA THR A 115 20.02 8.02 25.92
C THR A 115 21.36 7.63 26.54
N VAL A 116 21.57 7.93 27.82
CA VAL A 116 22.80 7.60 28.55
C VAL A 116 22.99 6.08 28.63
N LEU A 117 21.92 5.34 28.95
CA LEU A 117 21.97 3.89 29.05
C LEU A 117 22.12 3.22 27.67
N LEU A 118 21.54 3.79 26.62
CA LEU A 118 21.77 3.34 25.24
C LEU A 118 23.24 3.52 24.82
N ARG A 119 23.89 4.61 25.28
CA ARG A 119 25.33 4.82 25.07
C ARG A 119 26.15 3.73 25.76
N TYR A 120 25.87 3.44 27.03
CA TYR A 120 26.51 2.33 27.73
C TYR A 120 26.29 0.98 27.03
N LEU A 121 25.07 0.73 26.54
CA LEU A 121 24.77 -0.48 25.77
C LEU A 121 25.63 -0.59 24.51
N ARG A 122 25.77 0.49 23.74
CA ARG A 122 26.65 0.56 22.57
C ARG A 122 28.11 0.25 22.96
N ASP A 123 28.58 0.83 24.05
CA ASP A 123 29.98 0.68 24.50
C ASP A 123 30.24 -0.76 25.00
N LEU A 124 29.28 -1.39 25.67
CA LEU A 124 29.34 -2.82 26.01
C LEU A 124 29.35 -3.71 24.77
N MET A 125 28.60 -3.37 23.72
CA MET A 125 28.64 -4.10 22.45
C MET A 125 29.98 -3.94 21.72
N LEU A 126 30.62 -2.77 21.82
CA LEU A 126 31.98 -2.57 21.32
C LEU A 126 32.96 -3.51 22.03
N CYS A 127 32.94 -3.54 23.36
CA CYS A 127 33.77 -4.47 24.14
C CYS A 127 33.49 -5.94 23.81
N LYS A 128 32.21 -6.30 23.65
CA LYS A 128 31.78 -7.64 23.21
C LYS A 128 32.41 -8.01 21.86
N ASN A 129 32.38 -7.10 20.89
CA ASN A 129 32.97 -7.29 19.56
C ASN A 129 34.50 -7.36 19.59
N GLU A 130 35.17 -6.62 20.48
CA GLU A 130 36.62 -6.70 20.68
C GLU A 130 37.04 -8.07 21.21
N PHE A 131 36.33 -8.60 22.21
CA PHE A 131 36.57 -9.93 22.74
C PHE A 131 36.35 -11.02 21.68
N LEU A 132 35.23 -10.97 20.96
CA LEU A 132 34.95 -11.92 19.88
C LEU A 132 35.99 -11.85 18.77
N ARG A 133 36.54 -10.67 18.47
CA ARG A 133 37.61 -10.51 17.48
C ARG A 133 38.93 -11.14 17.92
N LYS A 134 39.27 -11.06 19.22
CA LYS A 134 40.44 -11.76 19.79
C LYS A 134 40.28 -13.29 19.69
N HIS A 135 39.05 -13.80 19.82
CA HIS A 135 38.73 -15.23 19.76
C HIS A 135 37.97 -15.64 18.49
N LYS A 136 38.28 -15.02 17.35
CA LYS A 136 37.53 -15.16 16.09
C LYS A 136 37.29 -16.62 15.66
N GLU A 137 38.29 -17.49 15.81
CA GLU A 137 38.21 -18.91 15.46
C GLU A 137 37.18 -19.70 16.30
N GLN A 138 36.89 -19.23 17.51
CA GLN A 138 35.97 -19.87 18.45
C GLN A 138 34.66 -19.09 18.61
N ALA A 139 34.51 -17.94 17.93
CA ALA A 139 33.41 -17.00 18.14
C ALA A 139 32.02 -17.62 17.92
N SER A 140 31.89 -18.63 17.06
CA SER A 140 30.63 -19.33 16.79
C SER A 140 30.25 -20.36 17.86
N ILE A 141 31.16 -20.72 18.77
CA ILE A 141 30.90 -21.74 19.80
C ILE A 141 29.94 -21.18 20.86
N GLY A 142 28.71 -21.67 20.88
CA GLY A 142 27.71 -21.27 21.88
C GLY A 142 26.87 -20.03 21.51
N CYS A 143 27.02 -19.45 20.32
CA CYS A 143 26.23 -18.29 19.88
C CYS A 143 24.75 -18.58 19.60
N HIS A 144 24.36 -19.87 19.59
CA HIS A 144 23.00 -20.34 19.30
C HIS A 144 22.19 -20.71 20.55
N ILE A 145 22.70 -20.46 21.76
CA ILE A 145 21.92 -20.71 22.98
C ILE A 145 20.68 -19.80 23.03
N PRO A 146 19.56 -20.23 23.65
CA PRO A 146 18.30 -19.48 23.60
C PRO A 146 18.40 -18.02 24.04
N VAL A 147 19.22 -17.71 25.06
CA VAL A 147 19.41 -16.34 25.55
C VAL A 147 20.07 -15.43 24.50
N CYS A 148 20.92 -15.95 23.62
CA CYS A 148 21.51 -15.17 22.52
C CYS A 148 20.43 -14.72 21.52
N THR A 149 19.51 -15.61 21.15
CA THR A 149 18.38 -15.27 20.28
C THR A 149 17.45 -14.24 20.91
N VAL A 150 17.16 -14.37 22.22
CA VAL A 150 16.38 -13.38 22.96
C VAL A 150 17.10 -12.03 23.02
N SER A 151 18.41 -12.05 23.27
CA SER A 151 19.26 -10.85 23.25
C SER A 151 19.21 -10.13 21.91
N GLN A 152 19.46 -10.84 20.80
CA GLN A 152 19.39 -10.27 19.45
C GLN A 152 18.00 -9.66 19.16
N THR A 153 16.94 -10.36 19.53
CA THR A 153 15.55 -9.88 19.37
C THR A 153 15.33 -8.57 20.14
N LYS A 154 15.77 -8.50 21.39
CA LYS A 154 15.59 -7.33 22.27
C LYS A 154 16.46 -6.14 21.85
N LEU A 155 17.68 -6.40 21.41
CA LEU A 155 18.57 -5.37 20.87
C LEU A 155 17.99 -4.76 19.59
N GLU A 156 17.51 -5.59 18.67
CA GLU A 156 16.83 -5.14 17.44
C GLU A 156 15.57 -4.31 17.77
N GLU A 157 14.74 -4.77 18.73
CA GLU A 157 13.56 -4.03 19.19
C GLU A 157 13.93 -2.63 19.70
N VAL A 158 14.94 -2.54 20.57
CA VAL A 158 15.42 -1.27 21.13
C VAL A 158 15.94 -0.36 20.04
N PHE A 159 16.84 -0.84 19.18
CA PHE A 159 17.49 0.02 18.20
C PHE A 159 16.48 0.59 17.20
N LEU A 160 15.54 -0.23 16.73
CA LEU A 160 14.45 0.24 15.87
C LEU A 160 13.55 1.25 16.57
N THR A 161 13.15 0.98 17.82
CA THR A 161 12.28 1.89 18.59
C THR A 161 12.92 3.25 18.83
N TYR A 162 14.24 3.30 19.02
CA TYR A 162 14.94 4.56 19.29
C TYR A 162 15.15 5.43 18.04
N LEU A 163 14.91 4.92 16.82
CA LEU A 163 15.01 5.69 15.58
C LEU A 163 13.98 6.82 15.46
N TRP A 164 12.83 6.70 16.11
CA TRP A 164 11.81 7.75 16.13
C TRP A 164 11.94 8.71 17.31
N SER A 165 13.01 8.62 18.11
CA SER A 165 13.27 9.57 19.21
C SER A 165 13.33 11.02 18.69
N PRO A 166 12.74 11.99 19.41
CA PRO A 166 12.85 13.40 19.06
C PRO A 166 14.28 13.93 19.24
N ASP A 167 15.07 13.31 20.13
CA ASP A 167 16.47 13.67 20.35
C ASP A 167 17.38 13.08 19.26
N MET A 168 18.11 13.96 18.58
CA MET A 168 19.01 13.59 17.49
C MET A 168 20.19 12.75 17.98
N GLU A 169 20.73 13.04 19.16
CA GLU A 169 21.85 12.27 19.71
C GLU A 169 21.43 10.81 19.93
N THR A 170 20.28 10.60 20.55
CA THR A 170 19.68 9.28 20.76
C THR A 170 19.55 8.48 19.45
N VAL A 171 19.08 9.13 18.37
CA VAL A 171 18.95 8.48 17.05
C VAL A 171 20.32 8.08 16.51
N LEU A 172 21.32 8.96 16.57
CA LEU A 172 22.67 8.66 16.08
C LEU A 172 23.34 7.54 16.86
N ILE A 173 23.16 7.49 18.19
CA ILE A 173 23.63 6.37 19.02
C ILE A 173 22.95 5.08 18.57
N SER A 174 21.63 5.09 18.37
CA SER A 174 20.90 3.91 17.89
C SER A 174 21.39 3.41 16.52
N LEU A 175 21.61 4.32 15.57
CA LEU A 175 22.20 3.98 14.27
C LEU A 175 23.59 3.36 14.43
N SER A 176 24.42 3.88 15.33
CA SER A 176 25.73 3.27 15.65
C SER A 176 25.60 1.86 16.24
N CYS A 177 24.55 1.57 17.02
CA CYS A 177 24.32 0.24 17.59
C CYS A 177 24.02 -0.82 16.51
N PHE A 178 23.32 -0.45 15.43
CA PHE A 178 23.14 -1.36 14.27
C PHE A 178 24.49 -1.80 13.69
N GLY A 179 25.48 -0.90 13.65
CA GLY A 179 26.84 -1.22 13.21
C GLY A 179 27.53 -2.24 14.11
N GLN A 180 27.34 -2.13 15.42
CA GLN A 180 27.87 -3.12 16.37
C GLN A 180 27.21 -4.48 16.21
N MET A 181 25.90 -4.52 15.95
CA MET A 181 25.18 -5.76 15.67
C MET A 181 25.64 -6.42 14.36
N CYS A 182 25.91 -5.61 13.31
CA CYS A 182 26.44 -6.12 12.05
C CYS A 182 27.86 -6.68 12.23
N ASN A 183 28.73 -5.96 12.94
CA ASN A 183 30.11 -6.38 13.23
C ASN A 183 30.15 -7.70 14.03
N GLU A 184 29.27 -7.86 15.03
CA GLU A 184 29.13 -9.12 15.76
C GLU A 184 28.81 -10.28 14.81
N THR A 185 27.85 -10.05 13.90
CA THR A 185 27.40 -11.05 12.94
C THR A 185 28.51 -11.41 11.95
N ASP A 186 29.25 -10.43 11.45
CA ASP A 186 30.38 -10.63 10.53
C ASP A 186 31.51 -11.44 11.19
N ILE A 187 31.83 -11.15 12.46
CA ILE A 187 32.83 -11.90 13.22
C ILE A 187 32.39 -13.36 13.38
N VAL A 188 31.14 -13.60 13.78
CA VAL A 188 30.62 -14.97 14.00
C VAL A 188 30.53 -15.77 12.70
N GLN A 189 30.09 -15.15 11.59
CA GLN A 189 29.96 -15.83 10.29
C GLN A 189 31.30 -16.16 9.64
N SER A 190 32.36 -15.43 9.98
CA SER A 190 33.70 -15.69 9.47
C SER A 190 34.40 -16.90 10.11
N SER A 191 33.79 -17.52 11.13
CA SER A 191 34.18 -18.82 11.70
C SER A 191 33.53 -19.95 10.88
N GLU A 192 34.29 -21.01 10.55
CA GLU A 192 34.03 -22.02 9.49
C GLU A 192 32.72 -22.86 9.59
N THR A 193 31.77 -22.51 10.44
CA THR A 193 30.47 -23.19 10.59
C THR A 193 29.36 -22.50 9.79
N LEU A 194 29.02 -23.06 8.63
CA LEU A 194 27.98 -22.65 7.64
C LEU A 194 26.52 -22.70 8.14
N ASN A 195 26.20 -22.14 9.31
CA ASN A 195 24.81 -21.93 9.74
C ASN A 195 24.45 -20.45 9.72
N VAL A 196 23.75 -20.07 8.65
CA VAL A 196 23.22 -18.72 8.42
C VAL A 196 22.28 -18.32 9.56
N LEU A 197 22.71 -17.41 10.44
CA LEU A 197 21.83 -16.79 11.44
C LEU A 197 20.66 -16.07 10.73
N PRO A 198 19.40 -16.18 11.20
CA PRO A 198 18.23 -15.54 10.57
C PRO A 198 18.38 -14.02 10.36
N THR A 199 19.11 -13.34 11.25
CA THR A 199 19.41 -11.90 11.22
C THR A 199 20.26 -11.48 10.01
N SER A 200 20.92 -12.43 9.33
CA SER A 200 21.82 -12.16 8.20
C SER A 200 21.17 -11.48 6.99
N GLN A 201 19.84 -11.62 6.83
CA GLN A 201 19.15 -11.20 5.61
C GLN A 201 18.78 -9.70 5.60
N ASN A 202 18.60 -9.08 6.77
CA ASN A 202 18.37 -7.63 6.90
C ASN A 202 19.67 -6.83 7.13
N LEU A 203 20.84 -7.50 7.20
CA LEU A 203 22.13 -6.86 7.51
C LEU A 203 22.49 -5.72 6.57
N ASN A 204 22.16 -5.83 5.28
CA ASN A 204 22.44 -4.76 4.32
C ASN A 204 21.77 -3.45 4.73
N VAL A 205 20.48 -3.51 5.09
CA VAL A 205 19.72 -2.35 5.54
C VAL A 205 20.24 -1.83 6.88
N TYR A 206 20.58 -2.72 7.82
CA TYR A 206 21.16 -2.33 9.12
C TYR A 206 22.55 -1.70 8.99
N SER A 207 23.36 -2.18 8.05
CA SER A 207 24.65 -1.59 7.70
C SER A 207 24.47 -0.20 7.08
N GLU A 208 23.53 -0.04 6.16
CA GLU A 208 23.18 1.28 5.60
C GLU A 208 22.68 2.25 6.67
N LEU A 209 21.79 1.81 7.57
CA LEU A 209 21.36 2.61 8.72
C LEU A 209 22.56 3.03 9.58
N SER A 210 23.48 2.11 9.86
CA SER A 210 24.67 2.43 10.64
C SER A 210 25.58 3.47 9.99
N ASN A 211 25.71 3.42 8.66
CA ASN A 211 26.49 4.40 7.91
C ASN A 211 25.98 5.84 8.10
N GLU A 212 24.66 6.02 8.26
CA GLU A 212 24.06 7.34 8.50
C GLU A 212 24.48 7.94 9.86
N ALA A 213 24.92 7.13 10.83
CA ALA A 213 25.41 7.62 12.12
C ALA A 213 26.66 8.52 12.00
N THR A 214 27.48 8.29 10.97
CA THR A 214 28.78 8.97 10.79
C THR A 214 28.84 9.83 9.53
N LYS A 215 28.12 9.47 8.47
CA LYS A 215 28.18 10.14 7.17
C LYS A 215 27.18 11.28 7.02
N PHE A 216 26.11 11.29 7.82
CA PHE A 216 25.01 12.21 7.59
C PHE A 216 25.30 13.61 8.15
N THR A 217 25.42 14.60 7.28
CA THR A 217 25.74 15.99 7.63
C THR A 217 24.53 16.94 7.57
N ALA A 218 23.34 16.45 7.24
CA ALA A 218 22.13 17.28 7.13
C ALA A 218 21.29 17.31 8.43
N GLY A 219 20.21 18.10 8.43
CA GLY A 219 19.34 18.28 9.60
C GLY A 219 18.45 17.08 9.95
N ARG A 220 17.89 17.06 11.18
CA ARG A 220 17.08 15.98 11.77
C ARG A 220 15.95 15.45 10.87
N ALA A 221 15.24 16.34 10.19
CA ALA A 221 14.12 15.96 9.32
C ALA A 221 14.59 15.18 8.08
N ALA A 222 15.72 15.56 7.49
CA ALA A 222 16.32 14.86 6.36
C ALA A 222 16.84 13.48 6.80
N LEU A 223 17.45 13.39 8.00
CA LEU A 223 17.87 12.10 8.57
C LEU A 223 16.66 11.18 8.76
N GLN A 224 15.53 11.71 9.25
CA GLN A 224 14.32 10.89 9.41
C GLN A 224 13.82 10.34 8.08
N LYS A 225 13.74 11.18 7.03
CA LYS A 225 13.33 10.72 5.69
C LYS A 225 14.26 9.62 5.17
N ARG A 226 15.57 9.75 5.39
CA ARG A 226 16.55 8.71 5.03
C ARG A 226 16.33 7.41 5.80
N ILE A 227 16.12 7.48 7.11
CA ILE A 227 15.80 6.32 7.95
C ILE A 227 14.53 5.62 7.44
N MET A 228 13.45 6.37 7.19
CA MET A 228 12.19 5.79 6.70
C MET A 228 12.34 5.11 5.34
N ALA A 229 13.15 5.69 4.45
CA ALA A 229 13.49 5.09 3.16
C ALA A 229 14.22 3.74 3.31
N LEU A 230 15.14 3.63 4.27
CA LEU A 230 15.84 2.38 4.57
C LEU A 230 14.91 1.35 5.23
N LEU A 231 14.07 1.75 6.18
CA LEU A 231 13.12 0.84 6.84
C LEU A 231 12.15 0.18 5.86
N ARG A 232 11.74 0.89 4.79
CA ARG A 232 10.91 0.31 3.72
C ARG A 232 11.57 -0.81 2.93
N GLN A 233 12.89 -0.90 2.95
CA GLN A 233 13.67 -1.94 2.26
C GLN A 233 13.80 -3.23 3.08
N LEU A 234 13.28 -3.26 4.31
CA LEU A 234 13.27 -4.49 5.11
C LEU A 234 12.30 -5.50 4.50
N ASP A 235 12.86 -6.65 4.10
CA ASP A 235 12.14 -7.69 3.37
C ASP A 235 11.79 -8.92 4.19
N ARG A 236 12.40 -9.07 5.36
CA ARG A 236 12.18 -10.22 6.24
C ARG A 236 11.70 -9.79 7.61
N GLN A 237 10.58 -10.38 8.00
CA GLN A 237 10.06 -10.31 9.36
C GLN A 237 11.03 -10.97 10.33
N THR A 238 11.30 -10.30 11.45
CA THR A 238 12.03 -10.84 12.60
C THR A 238 11.19 -10.60 13.85
N ALA A 239 11.45 -11.34 14.93
CA ALA A 239 10.75 -11.09 16.19
C ALA A 239 11.00 -9.66 16.71
N GLY A 240 12.20 -9.12 16.51
CA GLY A 240 12.57 -7.78 17.01
C GLY A 240 11.88 -6.66 16.24
N ASN A 241 11.78 -6.76 14.90
CA ASN A 241 11.13 -5.72 14.10
C ASN A 241 9.60 -5.70 14.28
N VAL A 242 8.96 -6.86 14.45
CA VAL A 242 7.52 -6.94 14.80
C VAL A 242 7.28 -6.35 16.19
N GLN A 243 8.08 -6.73 17.19
CA GLN A 243 7.95 -6.19 18.54
C GLN A 243 8.17 -4.67 18.57
N ALA A 244 9.16 -4.15 17.84
CA ALA A 244 9.38 -2.71 17.70
C ALA A 244 8.16 -1.99 17.12
N TRP A 245 7.55 -2.57 16.07
CA TRP A 245 6.37 -2.01 15.43
C TRP A 245 5.15 -2.04 16.37
N GLU A 246 4.88 -3.16 17.04
CA GLU A 246 3.74 -3.31 17.98
C GLU A 246 3.86 -2.42 19.23
N SER A 247 5.06 -2.38 19.82
CA SER A 247 5.39 -1.51 20.96
C SER A 247 5.23 -0.03 20.58
N THR A 248 5.70 0.35 19.39
CA THR A 248 5.55 1.71 18.86
C THR A 248 4.08 2.02 18.57
N TYR A 249 3.33 1.11 17.97
CA TYR A 249 1.91 1.28 17.68
C TYR A 249 1.09 1.50 18.96
N THR A 250 1.38 0.74 20.01
CA THR A 250 0.74 0.92 21.33
C THR A 250 1.03 2.30 21.93
N LYS A 251 2.28 2.79 21.82
CA LYS A 251 2.67 4.14 22.27
C LYS A 251 1.98 5.22 21.42
N TRP A 252 1.97 5.03 20.10
CA TRP A 252 1.31 5.90 19.14
C TRP A 252 -0.19 6.03 19.43
N GLN A 253 -0.91 4.93 19.69
CA GLN A 253 -2.34 4.97 20.00
C GLN A 253 -2.66 5.81 21.25
N LYS A 254 -1.83 5.70 22.30
CA LYS A 254 -1.98 6.52 23.52
C LYS A 254 -1.78 8.00 23.21
N LEU A 255 -0.71 8.34 22.50
CA LEU A 255 -0.40 9.72 22.17
C LEU A 255 -1.42 10.33 21.19
N THR A 256 -1.88 9.54 20.21
CA THR A 256 -2.98 9.92 19.30
C THR A 256 -4.24 10.27 20.09
N TYR A 257 -4.61 9.46 21.08
CA TYR A 257 -5.79 9.72 21.91
C TYR A 257 -5.66 11.05 22.67
N GLU A 258 -4.49 11.34 23.23
CA GLU A 258 -4.23 12.59 23.96
C GLU A 258 -4.26 13.80 23.02
N LEU A 259 -3.65 13.71 21.83
CA LEU A 259 -3.60 14.79 20.84
C LEU A 259 -4.97 15.11 20.22
N VAL A 260 -5.77 14.08 19.90
CA VAL A 260 -7.13 14.25 19.35
C VAL A 260 -8.09 14.88 20.36
N ASN A 261 -7.86 14.62 21.66
CA ASN A 261 -8.68 15.17 22.75
C ASN A 261 -8.01 16.36 23.47
N PHE A 262 -6.93 16.91 22.92
CA PHE A 262 -6.25 18.05 23.50
C PHE A 262 -7.17 19.25 23.63
N ALA A 263 -7.19 19.86 24.82
CA ALA A 263 -7.98 21.04 25.17
C ALA A 263 -9.51 20.93 24.90
N LYS A 264 -10.07 19.71 24.81
CA LYS A 264 -11.52 19.52 24.90
C LYS A 264 -11.92 19.62 26.37
N ASP A 265 -12.79 20.57 26.71
CA ASP A 265 -13.49 20.55 28.00
C ASP A 265 -14.32 19.26 28.08
N ASP A 266 -14.48 18.71 29.28
CA ASP A 266 -15.16 17.42 29.57
C ASP A 266 -16.69 17.42 29.23
N SER A 267 -17.16 18.26 28.31
CA SER A 267 -18.54 18.30 27.82
C SER A 267 -18.66 17.72 26.41
N THR A 268 -19.24 16.50 26.39
CA THR A 268 -20.05 15.93 25.31
C THR A 268 -19.44 15.79 23.91
N SER A 269 -18.96 14.59 23.56
CA SER A 269 -19.23 14.02 22.22
C SER A 269 -19.03 12.50 22.20
N ILE A 270 -20.08 11.81 21.77
CA ILE A 270 -20.21 10.36 21.60
C ILE A 270 -19.40 9.85 20.39
N ASP A 271 -18.89 8.60 20.52
CA ASP A 271 -18.51 7.62 19.48
C ASP A 271 -17.15 7.60 18.74
N VAL A 272 -16.04 7.88 19.44
CA VAL A 272 -14.74 7.19 19.17
C VAL A 272 -14.13 6.61 20.46
N GLN A 273 -14.77 6.81 21.60
CA GLN A 273 -14.11 6.82 22.92
C GLN A 273 -14.07 5.48 23.67
N LYS A 274 -14.57 4.37 23.12
CA LYS A 274 -14.64 3.10 23.88
C LYS A 274 -13.41 2.19 23.79
N TYR A 275 -12.52 2.37 22.81
CA TYR A 275 -11.38 1.44 22.62
C TYR A 275 -10.01 1.99 23.07
N LEU A 276 -9.89 3.26 23.43
CA LEU A 276 -8.60 3.90 23.76
C LEU A 276 -8.40 4.17 25.27
N ARG A 277 -9.33 3.76 26.13
CA ARG A 277 -9.24 3.98 27.58
C ARG A 277 -8.39 2.90 28.27
N ARG A 278 -7.07 3.10 28.32
CA ARG A 278 -6.23 2.60 29.43
C ARG A 278 -5.49 3.79 30.05
N LYS A 279 -5.90 4.16 31.27
CA LYS A 279 -5.32 5.23 32.11
C LYS A 279 -3.83 4.96 32.36
N SER A 280 -2.96 5.84 31.90
CA SER A 280 -1.79 6.38 32.62
C SER A 280 -0.90 7.14 31.63
N GLY A 281 -0.80 8.46 31.80
CA GLY A 281 0.01 9.37 31.00
C GLY A 281 -0.14 10.81 31.53
N SER A 282 0.97 11.53 31.65
CA SER A 282 0.97 12.97 31.96
C SER A 282 0.17 13.70 30.89
N LYS A 283 -0.82 14.52 31.27
CA LYS A 283 -1.63 15.25 30.28
C LYS A 283 -0.74 16.19 29.46
N ILE A 284 -0.88 16.16 28.13
CA ILE A 284 -0.27 17.13 27.22
C ILE A 284 -0.68 18.54 27.64
N THR A 285 0.29 19.43 27.80
CA THR A 285 0.14 20.86 28.11
C THR A 285 0.38 21.70 26.86
N ALA A 286 0.04 22.99 26.90
CA ALA A 286 0.32 23.88 25.78
C ALA A 286 1.83 24.01 25.49
N GLU A 287 2.68 23.90 26.51
CA GLU A 287 4.14 24.06 26.40
C GLU A 287 4.80 22.84 25.73
N ASN A 288 4.31 21.62 25.97
CA ASN A 288 4.88 20.40 25.41
C ASN A 288 4.16 19.89 24.15
N LEU A 289 3.06 20.52 23.74
CA LEU A 289 2.24 20.09 22.60
C LEU A 289 3.05 19.88 21.31
N GLN A 290 3.94 20.83 20.98
CA GLN A 290 4.75 20.72 19.76
C GLN A 290 5.74 19.56 19.82
N ALA A 291 6.34 19.31 20.99
CA ALA A 291 7.24 18.18 21.19
C ALA A 291 6.48 16.85 21.03
N SER A 292 5.29 16.75 21.63
CA SER A 292 4.39 15.59 21.48
C SER A 292 3.95 15.38 20.02
N LEU A 293 3.65 16.44 19.27
CA LEU A 293 3.30 16.34 17.85
C LEU A 293 4.48 15.88 16.99
N ASN A 294 5.69 16.34 17.30
CA ASN A 294 6.91 15.90 16.60
C ASN A 294 7.18 14.41 16.87
N GLU A 295 7.12 13.97 18.14
CA GLU A 295 7.28 12.57 18.52
C GLU A 295 6.21 11.68 17.85
N TRP A 296 4.95 12.13 17.86
CA TRP A 296 3.85 11.47 17.17
C TRP A 296 4.08 11.36 15.66
N THR A 297 4.60 12.41 15.03
CA THR A 297 4.95 12.43 13.59
C THR A 297 6.03 11.39 13.28
N TYR A 298 7.08 11.32 14.09
CA TYR A 298 8.16 10.35 13.90
C TYR A 298 7.70 8.91 14.10
N MET A 299 6.86 8.64 15.10
CA MET A 299 6.23 7.33 15.27
C MET A 299 5.33 6.97 14.08
N THR A 300 4.53 7.92 13.58
CA THR A 300 3.64 7.69 12.43
C THR A 300 4.45 7.29 11.20
N GLY A 301 5.55 8.01 10.91
CA GLY A 301 6.44 7.69 9.78
C GLY A 301 7.12 6.34 9.94
N PHE A 302 7.56 6.01 11.16
CA PHE A 302 8.15 4.71 11.50
C PHE A 302 7.16 3.56 11.26
N LEU A 303 5.91 3.70 11.74
CA LEU A 303 4.87 2.69 11.54
C LEU A 303 4.51 2.51 10.06
N CYS A 304 4.44 3.61 9.29
CA CYS A 304 4.18 3.59 7.85
C CYS A 304 5.29 2.89 7.07
N SER A 305 6.55 3.15 7.40
CA SER A 305 7.71 2.59 6.69
C SER A 305 7.98 1.13 7.06
N LEU A 306 7.95 0.79 8.35
CA LEU A 306 8.28 -0.54 8.84
C LEU A 306 7.11 -1.53 8.71
N GLY A 307 5.85 -1.07 8.73
CA GLY A 307 4.67 -1.96 8.81
C GLY A 307 4.55 -2.98 7.67
N GLY A 308 5.18 -2.73 6.52
CA GLY A 308 5.24 -3.70 5.42
C GLY A 308 5.99 -4.99 5.78
N VAL A 309 7.01 -4.92 6.63
CA VAL A 309 7.80 -6.10 7.04
C VAL A 309 6.97 -7.06 7.89
N CYS A 310 6.01 -6.54 8.66
CA CYS A 310 5.09 -7.33 9.47
C CYS A 310 4.17 -8.25 8.64
N LEU A 311 4.12 -8.06 7.31
CA LEU A 311 3.33 -8.89 6.40
C LEU A 311 4.18 -9.92 5.62
N THR A 312 5.51 -9.89 5.78
CA THR A 312 6.45 -10.68 4.96
C THR A 312 6.75 -12.09 5.50
N SER A 313 5.96 -12.55 6.48
CA SER A 313 6.21 -13.82 7.16
C SER A 313 6.28 -15.01 6.20
N LEU A 314 7.24 -15.91 6.46
CA LEU A 314 7.70 -17.06 5.68
C LEU A 314 6.64 -17.66 4.73
N GLN A 315 6.77 -17.41 3.42
CA GLN A 315 6.42 -18.46 2.45
C GLN A 315 7.42 -19.59 2.71
N PRO A 316 7.01 -20.76 3.22
CA PRO A 316 7.89 -21.91 3.17
C PRO A 316 8.09 -22.15 1.68
N ILE A 317 9.34 -22.10 1.22
CA ILE A 317 9.69 -22.73 -0.05
C ILE A 317 9.08 -24.13 0.05
N ARG A 318 8.05 -24.43 -0.74
CA ARG A 318 7.52 -25.79 -0.91
C ARG A 318 8.65 -26.61 -1.54
N ARG A 319 9.63 -27.02 -0.73
CA ARG A 319 10.47 -28.15 -1.07
C ARG A 319 9.53 -29.32 -1.06
N TYR A 320 9.32 -29.93 -2.22
CA TYR A 320 8.67 -31.21 -2.36
C TYR A 320 9.42 -32.24 -1.51
N SER A 321 9.09 -32.35 -0.22
CA SER A 321 9.49 -33.47 0.63
C SER A 321 8.24 -34.28 0.95
N ARG A 322 8.10 -35.42 0.26
CA ARG A 322 7.16 -36.47 0.65
C ARG A 322 7.61 -37.05 2.00
N SER A 323 6.98 -36.65 3.09
CA SER A 323 6.95 -37.44 4.33
C SER A 323 5.78 -37.03 5.22
N LEU A 324 5.24 -38.04 5.90
CA LEU A 324 3.94 -38.21 6.57
C LEU A 324 3.34 -37.04 7.40
N PRO A 325 2.01 -37.04 7.61
CA PRO A 325 1.32 -36.01 8.39
C PRO A 325 1.44 -36.27 9.90
N SER A 326 2.15 -35.40 10.62
CA SER A 326 2.00 -35.26 12.07
C SER A 326 1.76 -33.80 12.43
N SER A 327 0.62 -33.54 13.07
CA SER A 327 0.23 -32.33 13.81
C SER A 327 0.40 -30.98 13.08
N VAL A 328 -0.57 -30.64 12.24
CA VAL A 328 -0.82 -29.26 11.81
C VAL A 328 -1.71 -28.59 12.86
N HIS A 329 -1.10 -27.98 13.87
CA HIS A 329 -1.74 -26.96 14.72
C HIS A 329 -0.69 -25.87 15.00
N SER A 330 -1.12 -24.60 14.92
CA SER A 330 -0.41 -23.37 15.34
C SER A 330 0.50 -22.57 14.38
N ILE A 331 0.23 -22.53 13.06
CA ILE A 331 0.87 -21.52 12.17
C ILE A 331 -0.17 -20.59 11.52
N THR A 332 -1.40 -21.04 11.30
CA THR A 332 -2.46 -20.25 10.66
C THR A 332 -3.06 -19.14 11.54
N GLU A 333 -2.97 -19.24 12.87
CA GLU A 333 -3.55 -18.24 13.78
C GLU A 333 -2.66 -16.99 13.95
N SER A 334 -1.33 -17.12 13.91
CA SER A 334 -0.40 -15.99 14.04
C SER A 334 -0.46 -15.05 12.82
N HIS A 335 -0.46 -15.61 11.60
CA HIS A 335 -0.55 -14.83 10.35
C HIS A 335 -1.83 -13.99 10.26
N ASN A 336 -2.97 -14.53 10.71
CA ASN A 336 -4.23 -13.80 10.73
C ASN A 336 -4.21 -12.65 11.75
N THR A 337 -3.50 -12.82 12.87
CA THR A 337 -3.41 -11.83 13.94
C THR A 337 -2.50 -10.66 13.56
N GLU A 338 -1.33 -10.92 12.95
CA GLU A 338 -0.40 -9.87 12.49
C GLU A 338 -1.01 -9.00 11.39
N SER A 339 -1.65 -9.64 10.40
CA SER A 339 -2.42 -8.93 9.36
C SER A 339 -3.57 -8.11 9.95
N ALA A 340 -4.23 -8.60 11.00
CA ALA A 340 -5.30 -7.87 11.69
C ALA A 340 -4.77 -6.62 12.43
N THR A 341 -3.61 -6.70 13.10
CA THR A 341 -3.04 -5.54 13.80
C THR A 341 -2.61 -4.45 12.83
N VAL A 342 -1.95 -4.81 11.72
CA VAL A 342 -1.58 -3.87 10.65
C VAL A 342 -2.82 -3.26 9.99
N THR A 343 -3.85 -4.06 9.74
CA THR A 343 -5.14 -3.58 9.22
C THR A 343 -5.79 -2.59 10.19
N LYS A 344 -5.76 -2.88 11.50
CA LYS A 344 -6.28 -1.98 12.53
C LYS A 344 -5.49 -0.67 12.58
N PHE A 345 -4.16 -0.71 12.47
CA PHE A 345 -3.36 0.52 12.36
C PHE A 345 -3.79 1.35 11.16
N MET A 346 -4.04 0.71 10.01
CA MET A 346 -4.52 1.41 8.82
C MET A 346 -5.89 2.06 9.05
N GLN A 347 -6.81 1.37 9.72
CA GLN A 347 -8.13 1.93 10.09
C GLN A 347 -7.99 3.12 11.03
N ASP A 348 -7.18 2.99 12.09
CA ASP A 348 -6.91 4.07 13.04
C ASP A 348 -6.28 5.28 12.31
N LEU A 349 -5.33 5.05 11.41
CA LEU A 349 -4.67 6.09 10.62
C LEU A 349 -5.64 6.82 9.68
N LEU A 350 -6.49 6.07 8.95
CA LEU A 350 -7.52 6.65 8.08
C LEU A 350 -8.56 7.45 8.86
N SER A 351 -8.90 7.05 10.10
CA SER A 351 -9.83 7.79 10.95
C SER A 351 -9.33 9.20 11.31
N LEU A 352 -8.00 9.40 11.33
CA LEU A 352 -7.39 10.70 11.63
C LEU A 352 -7.49 11.71 10.49
N LEU A 353 -7.79 11.27 9.26
CA LEU A 353 -8.05 12.15 8.12
C LEU A 353 -9.28 13.07 8.32
N VAL A 354 -10.14 12.73 9.28
CA VAL A 354 -11.32 13.53 9.64
C VAL A 354 -11.24 14.06 11.09
N CYS A 355 -10.05 14.10 11.68
CA CYS A 355 -9.85 14.63 13.02
C CYS A 355 -10.35 16.07 13.12
N SER A 356 -11.38 16.32 13.93
CA SER A 356 -12.07 17.62 14.02
C SER A 356 -11.57 18.51 15.17
N ASN A 357 -10.45 18.19 15.82
CA ASN A 357 -9.90 19.03 16.89
C ASN A 357 -9.45 20.39 16.32
N GLU A 358 -9.88 21.50 16.91
CA GLU A 358 -9.59 22.85 16.40
C GLU A 358 -8.10 23.21 16.48
N LYS A 359 -7.39 22.73 17.50
CA LYS A 359 -5.98 23.09 17.73
C LYS A 359 -5.02 22.15 17.01
N THR A 360 -5.28 20.85 17.06
CA THR A 360 -4.35 19.82 16.55
C THR A 360 -4.82 19.18 15.24
N GLY A 361 -6.11 19.28 14.90
CA GLY A 361 -6.71 18.50 13.83
C GLY A 361 -6.15 18.82 12.44
N LEU A 362 -5.87 20.08 12.12
CA LEU A 362 -5.28 20.45 10.83
C LEU A 362 -3.88 19.86 10.65
N GLN A 363 -3.04 19.97 11.70
CA GLN A 363 -1.69 19.43 11.68
C GLN A 363 -1.70 17.89 11.60
N ILE A 364 -2.55 17.22 12.40
CA ILE A 364 -2.73 15.77 12.34
C ILE A 364 -3.10 15.33 10.92
N ARG A 365 -4.14 15.93 10.32
CA ARG A 365 -4.57 15.61 8.95
C ARG A 365 -3.45 15.83 7.95
N SER A 366 -2.76 16.97 7.99
CA SER A 366 -1.65 17.28 7.08
C SER A 366 -0.52 16.25 7.19
N THR A 367 -0.12 15.90 8.42
CA THR A 367 0.92 14.92 8.68
C THR A 367 0.53 13.52 8.18
N VAL A 368 -0.72 13.07 8.43
CA VAL A 368 -1.17 11.76 7.91
C VAL A 368 -1.14 11.74 6.38
N ASN A 369 -1.62 12.80 5.71
CA ASN A 369 -1.56 12.86 4.25
C ASN A 369 -0.13 12.76 3.71
N GLU A 370 0.80 13.55 4.28
CA GLU A 370 2.19 13.54 3.84
C GLU A 370 2.84 12.17 4.06
N LEU A 371 2.70 11.60 5.26
CA LEU A 371 3.36 10.35 5.60
C LEU A 371 2.78 9.13 4.87
N VAL A 372 1.46 9.07 4.67
CA VAL A 372 0.85 7.99 3.89
C VAL A 372 1.25 8.08 2.42
N GLY A 373 1.32 9.30 1.86
CA GLY A 373 1.74 9.52 0.48
C GLY A 373 3.22 9.18 0.25
N VAL A 374 4.10 9.58 1.17
CA VAL A 374 5.56 9.49 0.99
C VAL A 374 6.16 8.25 1.62
N GLU A 375 5.82 7.97 2.88
CA GLU A 375 6.58 7.06 3.74
C GLU A 375 5.98 5.66 3.86
N LEU A 376 4.71 5.46 3.47
CA LEU A 376 4.04 4.17 3.54
C LEU A 376 4.76 3.12 2.68
N SER A 377 5.06 1.98 3.29
CA SER A 377 5.61 0.83 2.58
C SER A 377 4.62 0.35 1.50
N GLY A 378 5.12 0.08 0.30
CA GLY A 378 4.26 -0.36 -0.79
C GLY A 378 3.54 -1.68 -0.53
N LYS A 379 4.10 -2.53 0.36
CA LYS A 379 3.46 -3.78 0.82
C LYS A 379 2.11 -3.53 1.54
N LEU A 380 1.87 -2.30 2.01
CA LEU A 380 0.65 -1.90 2.71
C LEU A 380 -0.43 -1.30 1.80
N TYR A 381 -0.14 -1.00 0.53
CA TYR A 381 -1.12 -0.41 -0.39
C TYR A 381 -2.37 -1.26 -0.63
N PRO A 382 -2.29 -2.61 -0.74
CA PRO A 382 -3.50 -3.43 -0.86
C PRO A 382 -4.42 -3.29 0.36
N ILE A 383 -3.86 -3.23 1.57
CA ILE A 383 -4.64 -3.01 2.80
C ILE A 383 -5.22 -1.60 2.81
N LEU A 384 -4.41 -0.59 2.48
CA LEU A 384 -4.86 0.81 2.39
C LEU A 384 -6.07 0.94 1.45
N LEU A 385 -5.96 0.48 0.20
CA LEU A 385 -7.05 0.55 -0.79
C LEU A 385 -8.29 -0.20 -0.31
N THR A 386 -8.12 -1.41 0.23
CA THR A 386 -9.24 -2.18 0.78
C THR A 386 -9.96 -1.39 1.88
N GLN A 387 -9.23 -0.82 2.83
CA GLN A 387 -9.81 -0.05 3.93
C GLN A 387 -10.46 1.26 3.44
N ILE A 388 -9.86 1.95 2.46
CA ILE A 388 -10.47 3.14 1.83
C ILE A 388 -11.82 2.76 1.21
N ILE A 389 -11.88 1.69 0.41
CA ILE A 389 -13.10 1.23 -0.24
C ILE A 389 -14.14 0.84 0.83
N THR A 390 -13.74 0.16 1.90
CA THR A 390 -14.64 -0.18 3.02
C THR A 390 -15.25 1.08 3.65
N VAL A 391 -14.45 2.10 3.95
CA VAL A 391 -14.93 3.36 4.52
C VAL A 391 -15.83 4.10 3.52
N VAL A 392 -15.42 4.22 2.26
CA VAL A 392 -16.18 4.95 1.24
C VAL A 392 -17.51 4.27 0.93
N ASN A 393 -17.56 2.94 0.89
CA ASN A 393 -18.81 2.20 0.70
C ASN A 393 -19.80 2.44 1.85
N SER A 394 -19.32 2.75 3.06
CA SER A 394 -20.19 3.14 4.18
C SER A 394 -20.87 4.51 3.98
N PHE A 395 -20.41 5.32 3.03
CA PHE A 395 -21.05 6.60 2.66
C PHE A 395 -22.25 6.41 1.74
N PHE A 396 -22.58 5.17 1.37
CA PHE A 396 -23.73 4.82 0.55
C PHE A 396 -24.70 3.98 1.38
N ALA A 397 -25.98 4.35 1.37
CA ALA A 397 -27.03 3.53 1.96
C ALA A 397 -27.14 2.18 1.22
N PRO A 398 -27.73 1.14 1.82
CA PRO A 398 -27.97 -0.13 1.14
C PRO A 398 -28.80 -0.02 -0.15
N SER A 399 -29.57 1.08 -0.29
CA SER A 399 -30.31 1.45 -1.51
C SER A 399 -29.44 2.05 -2.63
N GLY A 400 -28.14 2.28 -2.37
CA GLY A 400 -27.22 2.96 -3.28
C GLY A 400 -27.25 4.49 -3.22
N GLN A 401 -28.09 5.08 -2.35
CA GLN A 401 -28.14 6.54 -2.17
C GLN A 401 -26.93 7.07 -1.40
N VAL A 402 -26.41 8.24 -1.81
CA VAL A 402 -25.25 8.87 -1.17
C VAL A 402 -25.64 9.57 0.12
N VAL A 403 -24.88 9.31 1.19
CA VAL A 403 -25.02 9.93 2.51
C VAL A 403 -23.97 11.04 2.65
N VAL A 404 -24.37 12.27 2.34
CA VAL A 404 -23.49 13.45 2.42
C VAL A 404 -23.40 13.95 3.87
N GLN A 405 -22.19 13.99 4.41
CA GLN A 405 -21.87 14.55 5.73
C GLN A 405 -20.51 15.26 5.67
N ASP A 406 -20.29 16.27 6.52
CA ASP A 406 -19.03 17.04 6.52
C ASP A 406 -17.80 16.14 6.72
N LYS A 407 -17.90 15.14 7.62
CA LYS A 407 -16.83 14.16 7.83
C LYS A 407 -16.57 13.31 6.60
N HIS A 408 -17.61 12.82 5.93
CA HIS A 408 -17.47 12.02 4.70
C HIS A 408 -16.84 12.86 3.58
N THR A 409 -17.28 14.11 3.42
CA THR A 409 -16.75 15.04 2.41
C THR A 409 -15.28 15.36 2.67
N LEU A 410 -14.91 15.62 3.93
CA LEU A 410 -13.52 15.83 4.33
C LEU A 410 -12.66 14.59 4.07
N PHE A 411 -13.17 13.38 4.38
CA PHE A 411 -12.46 12.13 4.12
C PHE A 411 -12.15 11.95 2.63
N ILE A 412 -13.16 12.15 1.77
CA ILE A 412 -13.01 12.08 0.30
C ILE A 412 -11.97 13.10 -0.17
N GLU A 413 -12.01 14.33 0.34
CA GLU A 413 -11.04 15.35 -0.01
C GLU A 413 -9.59 14.94 0.33
N GLN A 414 -9.35 14.41 1.54
CA GLN A 414 -8.02 13.98 1.95
C GLN A 414 -7.54 12.78 1.13
N ILE A 415 -8.40 11.79 0.91
CA ILE A 415 -7.98 10.55 0.26
C ILE A 415 -7.67 10.74 -1.23
N ILE A 416 -8.34 11.67 -1.91
CA ILE A 416 -8.00 12.06 -3.30
C ILE A 416 -6.55 12.57 -3.37
N VAL A 417 -6.13 13.39 -2.39
CA VAL A 417 -4.75 13.91 -2.32
C VAL A 417 -3.75 12.79 -2.09
N ILE A 418 -4.04 11.87 -1.14
CA ILE A 418 -3.17 10.72 -0.85
C ILE A 418 -2.99 9.83 -2.07
N ILE A 419 -4.09 9.42 -2.72
CA ILE A 419 -4.02 8.52 -3.87
C ILE A 419 -3.29 9.18 -5.03
N LYS A 420 -3.58 10.46 -5.32
CA LYS A 420 -2.86 11.21 -6.35
C LYS A 420 -1.35 11.20 -6.09
N HIS A 421 -0.95 11.52 -4.86
CA HIS A 421 0.46 11.57 -4.48
C HIS A 421 1.17 10.20 -4.57
N ILE A 422 0.50 9.12 -4.16
CA ILE A 422 1.01 7.74 -4.32
C ILE A 422 1.23 7.44 -5.80
N LEU A 423 0.23 7.74 -6.64
CA LEU A 423 0.30 7.50 -8.07
C LEU A 423 1.43 8.29 -8.73
N GLU A 424 1.61 9.56 -8.38
CA GLU A 424 2.67 10.42 -8.95
C GLU A 424 4.08 9.94 -8.57
N ASN A 425 4.32 9.59 -7.30
CA ASN A 425 5.68 9.38 -6.76
C ASN A 425 6.19 7.94 -6.74
N LYS A 426 5.33 6.93 -6.92
CA LYS A 426 5.71 5.52 -6.65
C LYS A 426 5.60 4.58 -7.85
N LEU A 427 4.83 4.93 -8.88
CA LEU A 427 4.75 4.19 -10.14
C LEU A 427 5.87 4.64 -11.09
N GLY A 428 6.86 3.77 -11.33
CA GLY A 428 8.04 4.02 -12.15
C GLY A 428 9.30 3.23 -11.77
N HIS A 429 9.35 2.62 -10.58
CA HIS A 429 10.41 1.68 -10.19
C HIS A 429 10.05 0.25 -10.65
N LYS A 430 11.03 -0.48 -11.21
CA LYS A 430 10.89 -1.79 -11.90
C LYS A 430 10.25 -2.93 -11.09
N ASP A 431 9.99 -2.74 -9.80
CA ASP A 431 9.20 -3.65 -8.99
C ASP A 431 7.72 -3.28 -9.11
N SER A 432 7.16 -3.56 -10.29
CA SER A 432 5.80 -3.20 -10.72
C SER A 432 4.74 -3.62 -9.70
N PHE A 433 4.23 -2.62 -8.99
CA PHE A 433 3.06 -2.68 -8.13
C PHE A 433 1.78 -2.86 -8.96
N GLN A 434 1.01 -3.90 -8.66
CA GLN A 434 -0.34 -4.03 -9.21
C GLN A 434 -1.35 -3.51 -8.17
N MET A 435 -1.73 -2.23 -8.30
CA MET A 435 -2.81 -1.65 -7.48
C MET A 435 -4.18 -2.06 -8.05
N SER A 436 -4.73 -3.17 -7.56
CA SER A 436 -6.10 -3.60 -7.90
C SER A 436 -7.15 -2.79 -7.12
N GLY A 437 -8.27 -2.45 -7.77
CA GLY A 437 -9.43 -1.82 -7.12
C GLY A 437 -9.46 -0.29 -7.17
N ILE A 438 -8.48 0.35 -7.83
CA ILE A 438 -8.48 1.79 -8.07
C ILE A 438 -9.70 2.23 -8.89
N ASP A 439 -10.11 1.41 -9.85
CA ASP A 439 -11.27 1.61 -10.71
C ASP A 439 -12.57 1.80 -9.90
N ALA A 440 -12.85 0.87 -8.98
CA ALA A 440 -14.02 0.95 -8.09
C ALA A 440 -13.94 2.17 -7.16
N MET A 441 -12.75 2.46 -6.64
CA MET A 441 -12.53 3.58 -5.73
C MET A 441 -12.78 4.95 -6.40
N ILE A 442 -12.21 5.19 -7.59
CA ILE A 442 -12.42 6.42 -8.35
C ILE A 442 -13.90 6.60 -8.69
N LEU A 443 -14.57 5.53 -9.10
CA LEU A 443 -15.99 5.58 -9.43
C LEU A 443 -16.83 5.99 -8.20
N SER A 444 -16.51 5.45 -7.02
CA SER A 444 -17.16 5.84 -5.76
C SER A 444 -16.88 7.31 -5.39
N PHE A 445 -15.68 7.82 -5.62
CA PHE A 445 -15.36 9.25 -5.39
C PHE A 445 -16.20 10.16 -6.29
N VAL A 446 -16.28 9.83 -7.58
CA VAL A 446 -17.07 10.62 -8.56
C VAL A 446 -18.56 10.57 -8.22
N ARG A 447 -19.08 9.39 -7.86
CA ARG A 447 -20.47 9.24 -7.39
C ARG A 447 -20.78 10.07 -6.16
N TYR A 448 -19.86 10.09 -5.18
CA TYR A 448 -20.01 10.92 -3.99
C TYR A 448 -20.00 12.42 -4.37
N ALA A 449 -18.99 12.87 -5.12
CA ALA A 449 -18.81 14.25 -5.52
C ALA A 449 -19.97 14.82 -6.38
N ARG A 450 -20.64 13.96 -7.15
CA ARG A 450 -21.83 14.33 -7.93
C ARG A 450 -22.99 14.82 -7.07
N ASN A 451 -23.12 14.29 -5.85
CA ASN A 451 -24.22 14.62 -4.93
C ASN A 451 -23.88 15.76 -3.96
N LEU A 452 -22.69 16.38 -4.08
CA LEU A 452 -22.31 17.51 -3.24
C LEU A 452 -23.01 18.80 -3.71
N PRO A 453 -23.53 19.62 -2.77
CA PRO A 453 -24.06 20.93 -3.10
C PRO A 453 -22.96 21.84 -3.66
N VAL A 454 -23.36 22.89 -4.37
CA VAL A 454 -22.42 23.90 -4.88
C VAL A 454 -21.83 24.66 -3.70
N SER A 455 -20.51 24.52 -3.50
CA SER A 455 -19.75 25.21 -2.46
C SER A 455 -18.28 25.31 -2.89
N ARG A 456 -17.50 26.18 -2.24
CA ARG A 456 -16.05 26.29 -2.49
C ARG A 456 -15.35 24.94 -2.34
N GLN A 457 -15.66 24.20 -1.27
CA GLN A 457 -15.07 22.89 -1.01
C GLN A 457 -15.47 21.86 -2.07
N SER A 458 -16.74 21.83 -2.47
CA SER A 458 -17.26 20.93 -3.51
C SER A 458 -16.54 21.13 -4.85
N LEU A 459 -16.37 22.40 -5.27
CA LEU A 459 -15.64 22.73 -6.49
C LEU A 459 -14.16 22.33 -6.41
N GLN A 460 -13.50 22.58 -5.27
CA GLN A 460 -12.10 22.15 -5.06
C GLN A 460 -11.94 20.63 -5.08
N ILE A 461 -12.88 19.88 -4.48
CA ILE A 461 -12.88 18.42 -4.53
C ILE A 461 -13.01 17.94 -5.97
N LYS A 462 -13.93 18.50 -6.75
CA LYS A 462 -14.11 18.16 -8.17
C LYS A 462 -12.85 18.45 -8.98
N CYS A 463 -12.21 19.61 -8.81
CA CYS A 463 -10.92 19.91 -9.47
C CYS A 463 -9.83 18.87 -9.11
N LYS A 464 -9.65 18.56 -7.83
CA LYS A 464 -8.66 17.57 -7.36
C LYS A 464 -8.98 16.17 -7.91
N LEU A 465 -10.25 15.80 -8.00
CA LEU A 465 -10.69 14.52 -8.54
C LEU A 465 -10.44 14.43 -10.05
N CYS A 466 -10.67 15.50 -10.82
CA CYS A 466 -10.30 15.56 -12.23
C CYS A 466 -8.79 15.41 -12.44
N GLN A 467 -7.98 16.08 -11.61
CA GLN A 467 -6.52 15.90 -11.65
C GLN A 467 -6.10 14.46 -11.31
N LEU A 468 -6.77 13.81 -10.35
CA LEU A 468 -6.52 12.41 -10.05
C LEU A 468 -6.87 11.50 -11.24
N VAL A 469 -8.02 11.72 -11.89
CA VAL A 469 -8.41 10.97 -13.09
C VAL A 469 -7.37 11.13 -14.20
N ASP A 470 -6.83 12.33 -14.39
CA ASP A 470 -5.77 12.60 -15.37
C ASP A 470 -4.50 11.78 -15.09
N VAL A 471 -4.03 11.77 -13.83
CA VAL A 471 -2.88 10.94 -13.39
C VAL A 471 -3.15 9.44 -13.59
N VAL A 472 -4.35 8.98 -13.27
CA VAL A 472 -4.75 7.57 -13.45
C VAL A 472 -4.72 7.19 -14.93
N MET A 473 -5.20 8.06 -15.81
CA MET A 473 -5.17 7.82 -17.26
C MET A 473 -3.74 7.88 -17.83
N ALA A 474 -2.88 8.77 -17.32
CA ALA A 474 -1.48 8.84 -17.71
C ALA A 474 -0.70 7.57 -17.33
N LYS A 475 -1.12 6.86 -16.27
CA LYS A 475 -0.50 5.60 -15.81
C LYS A 475 -1.35 4.36 -16.09
N ARG A 476 -2.37 4.46 -16.95
CA ARG A 476 -3.36 3.37 -17.15
C ARG A 476 -2.74 2.03 -17.54
N ASP A 477 -1.62 2.04 -18.27
CA ASP A 477 -0.93 0.83 -18.72
C ASP A 477 -0.18 0.11 -17.57
N GLU A 478 0.13 0.83 -16.49
CA GLU A 478 0.73 0.29 -15.25
C GLU A 478 -0.34 -0.14 -14.22
N LEU A 479 -1.60 0.26 -14.44
CA LEU A 479 -2.72 0.00 -13.52
C LEU A 479 -3.58 -1.16 -14.04
N LEU A 480 -3.94 -2.10 -13.15
CA LEU A 480 -4.88 -3.17 -13.48
C LEU A 480 -6.34 -2.67 -13.40
N LEU A 481 -6.77 -1.89 -14.39
CA LEU A 481 -8.14 -1.37 -14.48
C LEU A 481 -9.11 -2.44 -15.03
N HIS A 482 -10.06 -2.88 -14.20
CA HIS A 482 -11.09 -3.83 -14.64
C HIS A 482 -12.14 -3.13 -15.51
N GLN A 483 -12.48 -3.74 -16.66
CA GLN A 483 -13.43 -3.18 -17.62
C GLN A 483 -13.12 -1.71 -17.99
N GLU A 484 -11.86 -1.42 -18.30
CA GLU A 484 -11.34 -0.04 -18.51
C GLU A 484 -12.23 0.81 -19.44
N VAL A 485 -12.64 0.26 -20.59
CA VAL A 485 -13.48 0.98 -21.57
C VAL A 485 -14.82 1.41 -20.94
N LYS A 486 -15.44 0.53 -20.16
CA LYS A 486 -16.70 0.81 -19.46
C LYS A 486 -16.51 1.84 -18.35
N LEU A 487 -15.45 1.71 -17.56
CA LEU A 487 -15.08 2.69 -16.54
C LEU A 487 -14.91 4.07 -17.17
N ARG A 488 -14.14 4.18 -18.26
CA ARG A 488 -13.86 5.45 -18.94
C ARG A 488 -15.12 6.10 -19.50
N ASN A 489 -16.00 5.33 -20.15
CA ASN A 489 -17.30 5.84 -20.60
C ASN A 489 -18.13 6.38 -19.43
N LYS A 490 -18.18 5.65 -18.30
CA LYS A 490 -18.93 6.09 -17.11
C LYS A 490 -18.34 7.35 -16.47
N LEU A 491 -17.02 7.47 -16.44
CA LEU A 491 -16.35 8.66 -15.94
C LEU A 491 -16.62 9.86 -16.84
N VAL A 492 -16.54 9.72 -18.17
CA VAL A 492 -16.89 10.80 -19.11
C VAL A 492 -18.33 11.26 -18.87
N GLU A 493 -19.29 10.35 -18.78
CA GLU A 493 -20.69 10.66 -18.45
C GLU A 493 -20.80 11.52 -17.18
N TYR A 494 -20.22 11.06 -16.07
CA TYR A 494 -20.31 11.77 -14.80
C TYR A 494 -19.56 13.10 -14.78
N LEU A 495 -18.41 13.19 -15.45
CA LEU A 495 -17.64 14.42 -15.51
C LEU A 495 -18.32 15.47 -16.39
N THR A 496 -19.01 15.08 -17.46
CA THR A 496 -19.75 16.03 -18.30
C THR A 496 -20.86 16.74 -17.55
N ASP A 497 -21.46 16.12 -16.53
CA ASP A 497 -22.46 16.78 -15.66
C ASP A 497 -21.86 17.92 -14.81
N TRP A 498 -20.53 17.99 -14.67
CA TRP A 498 -19.87 19.07 -13.92
C TRP A 498 -19.56 20.28 -14.78
N VAL A 499 -19.61 20.12 -16.11
CA VAL A 499 -19.34 21.16 -17.09
C VAL A 499 -20.66 21.67 -17.63
N LEU A 500 -20.93 22.97 -17.47
CA LEU A 500 -22.25 23.57 -17.67
C LEU A 500 -23.33 23.01 -16.74
N PRO A 501 -23.73 23.77 -15.73
CA PRO A 501 -25.12 23.68 -15.33
C PRO A 501 -25.94 24.51 -16.35
N SER A 502 -27.10 23.99 -16.80
CA SER A 502 -28.01 24.67 -17.74
C SER A 502 -28.14 26.17 -17.43
N ALA A 503 -28.46 27.02 -18.41
CA ALA A 503 -28.55 28.48 -18.24
C ALA A 503 -29.34 28.94 -16.99
N GLU A 504 -30.28 28.12 -16.51
CA GLU A 504 -31.04 28.30 -15.27
C GLU A 504 -30.22 28.18 -13.97
N HIS A 505 -29.17 27.35 -13.95
CA HIS A 505 -28.30 27.16 -12.79
C HIS A 505 -27.13 28.16 -12.72
N HIS A 506 -26.77 28.83 -13.81
CA HIS A 506 -25.74 29.89 -13.75
C HIS A 506 -26.19 31.09 -12.92
N GLN A 507 -27.51 31.31 -12.79
CA GLN A 507 -28.08 32.29 -11.85
C GLN A 507 -27.93 31.87 -10.38
N SER A 508 -27.50 30.62 -10.11
CA SER A 508 -27.36 30.07 -8.74
C SER A 508 -25.92 30.01 -8.21
N ILE A 509 -24.89 30.29 -9.03
CA ILE A 509 -23.49 30.27 -8.56
C ILE A 509 -23.10 31.69 -8.08
N PRO A 510 -22.75 31.88 -6.81
CA PRO A 510 -22.27 33.17 -6.29
C PRO A 510 -21.06 33.69 -7.08
N ALA A 511 -20.99 35.01 -7.29
CA ALA A 511 -19.90 35.65 -8.05
C ALA A 511 -18.49 35.30 -7.51
N GLU A 512 -18.37 35.12 -6.19
CA GLU A 512 -17.13 34.71 -5.51
C GLU A 512 -16.62 33.33 -5.93
N LEU A 513 -17.50 32.44 -6.39
CA LEU A 513 -17.16 31.09 -6.87
C LEU A 513 -16.95 31.03 -8.38
N SER A 514 -17.18 32.13 -9.11
CA SER A 514 -17.11 32.15 -10.58
C SER A 514 -15.71 31.78 -11.11
N VAL A 515 -14.64 32.29 -10.48
CA VAL A 515 -13.26 31.97 -10.87
C VAL A 515 -12.96 30.47 -10.70
N LEU A 516 -13.36 29.91 -9.56
CA LEU A 516 -13.14 28.49 -9.25
C LEU A 516 -14.01 27.58 -10.14
N SER A 517 -15.20 28.04 -10.55
CA SER A 517 -16.03 27.34 -11.52
C SER A 517 -15.37 27.28 -12.90
N LYS A 518 -14.71 28.36 -13.35
CA LYS A 518 -13.95 28.35 -14.61
C LYS A 518 -12.73 27.44 -14.54
N GLU A 519 -12.03 27.42 -13.39
CA GLU A 519 -10.95 26.48 -13.13
C GLU A 519 -11.45 25.03 -13.18
N LEU A 520 -12.64 24.78 -12.62
CA LEU A 520 -13.30 23.48 -12.71
C LEU A 520 -13.58 23.11 -14.17
N ASP A 521 -14.17 24.00 -14.97
CA ASP A 521 -14.42 23.74 -16.40
C ASP A 521 -13.12 23.31 -17.12
N ALA A 522 -12.02 24.04 -16.90
CA ALA A 522 -10.72 23.73 -17.52
C ALA A 522 -10.15 22.37 -17.06
N THR A 523 -10.25 22.05 -15.76
CA THR A 523 -9.74 20.78 -15.21
C THR A 523 -10.60 19.58 -15.61
N VAL A 524 -11.92 19.74 -15.68
CA VAL A 524 -12.82 18.69 -16.16
C VAL A 524 -12.55 18.40 -17.63
N MET A 525 -12.41 19.43 -18.46
CA MET A 525 -12.10 19.23 -19.88
C MET A 525 -10.75 18.54 -20.10
N ARG A 526 -9.74 18.82 -19.27
CA ARG A 526 -8.48 18.07 -19.29
C ARG A 526 -8.69 16.59 -18.99
N ALA A 527 -9.39 16.28 -17.90
CA ALA A 527 -9.65 14.90 -17.50
C ALA A 527 -10.48 14.14 -18.54
N ILE A 528 -11.50 14.78 -19.12
CA ILE A 528 -12.29 14.23 -20.23
C ILE A 528 -11.41 13.98 -21.46
N ALA A 529 -10.52 14.92 -21.82
CA ALA A 529 -9.61 14.73 -22.94
C ALA A 529 -8.72 13.47 -22.76
N SER A 530 -8.17 13.28 -21.56
CA SER A 530 -7.37 12.09 -21.21
C SER A 530 -8.21 10.81 -21.25
N LEU A 531 -9.44 10.85 -20.73
CA LEU A 531 -10.38 9.72 -20.77
C LEU A 531 -10.80 9.35 -22.19
N LEU A 532 -10.90 10.30 -23.12
CA LEU A 532 -11.34 10.07 -24.50
C LEU A 532 -10.24 9.53 -25.42
N SER A 533 -8.97 9.59 -25.01
CA SER A 533 -7.82 9.17 -25.82
C SER A 533 -7.88 7.68 -26.20
N GLY A 534 -8.33 7.38 -27.42
CA GLY A 534 -8.57 6.02 -27.92
C GLY A 534 -9.79 5.32 -27.30
N LEU A 535 -10.79 6.08 -26.84
CA LEU A 535 -12.01 5.51 -26.24
C LEU A 535 -13.12 5.30 -27.28
N PRO A 536 -13.50 4.05 -27.59
CA PRO A 536 -14.75 3.80 -28.31
C PRO A 536 -15.93 4.06 -27.37
N LEU A 537 -16.90 4.86 -27.84
CA LEU A 537 -18.11 5.15 -27.09
C LEU A 537 -18.98 3.88 -26.97
N GLN A 538 -19.43 3.59 -25.75
CA GLN A 538 -20.28 2.44 -25.44
C GLN A 538 -21.55 2.89 -24.69
N PRO A 539 -22.72 2.94 -25.35
CA PRO A 539 -23.98 3.24 -24.68
C PRO A 539 -24.40 2.16 -23.67
N GLU A 540 -25.06 2.56 -22.58
CA GLU A 540 -25.65 1.64 -21.60
C GLU A 540 -27.05 1.17 -22.10
N GLY A 541 -27.17 -0.02 -22.70
CA GLY A 541 -28.46 -0.56 -23.20
C GLY A 541 -28.34 -1.75 -24.16
N MET A 542 -29.47 -2.44 -24.46
CA MET A 542 -29.53 -3.72 -25.19
C MET A 542 -29.01 -3.68 -26.64
N GLU A 543 -28.57 -4.87 -27.10
CA GLU A 543 -27.77 -5.18 -28.29
C GLU A 543 -28.31 -4.73 -29.66
N THR A 544 -29.55 -4.26 -29.77
CA THR A 544 -30.23 -4.07 -31.07
C THR A 544 -30.11 -2.67 -31.70
N GLU A 545 -29.68 -1.63 -30.96
CA GLU A 545 -29.56 -0.25 -31.49
C GLU A 545 -28.25 0.46 -31.08
N ILE A 546 -27.14 -0.30 -31.03
CA ILE A 546 -25.84 0.20 -30.54
C ILE A 546 -25.33 1.40 -31.38
N VAL A 547 -25.53 1.38 -32.70
CA VAL A 547 -24.99 2.42 -33.61
C VAL A 547 -25.70 3.75 -33.44
N GLU A 548 -27.02 3.74 -33.29
CA GLU A 548 -27.81 4.96 -33.09
C GLU A 548 -27.57 5.55 -31.70
N ALA A 549 -27.55 4.72 -30.66
CA ALA A 549 -27.23 5.16 -29.31
C ALA A 549 -25.79 5.71 -29.19
N LYS A 550 -24.81 5.10 -29.90
CA LYS A 550 -23.45 5.63 -30.02
C LYS A 550 -23.43 7.00 -30.70
N SER A 551 -24.21 7.17 -31.77
CA SER A 551 -24.33 8.43 -32.52
C SER A 551 -24.94 9.54 -31.66
N GLN A 552 -25.98 9.23 -30.88
CA GLN A 552 -26.61 10.17 -29.94
C GLN A 552 -25.64 10.59 -28.82
N LEU A 553 -24.86 9.65 -28.27
CA LEU A 553 -23.82 9.97 -27.27
C LEU A 553 -22.73 10.87 -27.83
N PHE A 554 -22.26 10.57 -29.05
CA PHE A 554 -21.30 11.42 -29.74
C PHE A 554 -21.85 12.84 -29.87
N LEU A 555 -23.08 12.98 -30.40
CA LEU A 555 -23.72 14.28 -30.60
C LEU A 555 -23.89 15.04 -29.27
N LYS A 556 -24.27 14.34 -28.19
CA LYS A 556 -24.38 14.92 -26.84
C LYS A 556 -23.07 15.56 -26.39
N TYR A 557 -21.97 14.80 -26.42
CA TYR A 557 -20.66 15.31 -25.97
C TYR A 557 -20.11 16.38 -26.89
N PHE A 558 -20.21 16.18 -28.21
CA PHE A 558 -19.72 17.13 -29.20
C PHE A 558 -20.45 18.48 -29.11
N THR A 559 -21.77 18.47 -28.94
CA THR A 559 -22.57 19.70 -28.74
C THR A 559 -22.19 20.40 -27.44
N LEU A 560 -21.96 19.65 -26.36
CA LEU A 560 -21.53 20.19 -25.08
C LEU A 560 -20.17 20.91 -25.20
N PHE A 561 -19.19 20.29 -25.86
CA PHE A 561 -17.86 20.88 -26.09
C PHE A 561 -17.94 22.13 -26.98
N MET A 562 -18.77 22.12 -28.02
CA MET A 562 -19.03 23.29 -28.86
C MET A 562 -19.65 24.45 -28.07
N ASN A 563 -20.63 24.16 -27.22
CA ASN A 563 -21.29 25.19 -26.39
C ASN A 563 -20.33 25.82 -25.38
N LEU A 564 -19.40 25.05 -24.82
CA LEU A 564 -18.35 25.58 -23.95
C LEU A 564 -17.45 26.59 -24.65
N MET A 565 -16.98 26.27 -25.85
CA MET A 565 -16.14 27.18 -26.63
C MET A 565 -16.92 28.44 -27.06
N ASN A 566 -18.21 28.29 -27.38
CA ASN A 566 -19.06 29.42 -27.75
C ASN A 566 -19.36 30.37 -26.58
N ARG A 567 -19.37 29.89 -25.33
CA ARG A 567 -19.56 30.75 -24.13
C ARG A 567 -18.41 31.71 -23.90
N GLU A 568 -17.17 31.34 -24.24
CA GLU A 568 -16.04 32.25 -24.10
C GLU A 568 -16.20 33.49 -24.97
N LYS A 569 -16.85 33.35 -26.14
CA LYS A 569 -17.16 34.43 -27.09
C LYS A 569 -18.04 35.53 -26.48
N GLY A 570 -19.03 35.15 -25.66
CA GLY A 570 -19.99 36.07 -25.06
C GLY A 570 -19.45 36.93 -23.90
N SER A 571 -18.22 36.65 -23.44
CA SER A 571 -17.56 37.40 -22.36
C SER A 571 -16.59 38.48 -22.84
N VAL A 572 -16.36 38.57 -24.16
CA VAL A 572 -15.42 39.50 -24.77
C VAL A 572 -16.19 40.51 -25.62
N THR A 573 -16.78 41.52 -24.99
CA THR A 573 -17.00 42.79 -25.67
C THR A 573 -15.72 43.62 -25.58
N ALA A 574 -15.33 44.21 -26.70
CA ALA A 574 -14.04 44.85 -26.94
C ALA A 574 -13.73 46.10 -26.08
N GLU A 575 -14.50 46.38 -25.03
CA GLU A 575 -14.39 47.58 -24.19
C GLU A 575 -13.89 47.30 -22.75
N GLN A 576 -13.64 46.04 -22.36
CA GLN A 576 -13.19 45.69 -20.99
C GLN A 576 -11.74 45.17 -20.89
N LEU A 577 -10.94 45.33 -21.95
CA LEU A 577 -9.60 44.75 -22.07
C LEU A 577 -8.52 45.39 -21.15
N GLU A 578 -8.79 46.51 -20.49
CA GLU A 578 -7.74 47.25 -19.77
C GLU A 578 -7.71 47.08 -18.23
N GLU A 579 -8.71 46.45 -17.58
CA GLU A 579 -8.76 46.41 -16.10
C GLU A 579 -8.94 45.03 -15.43
N LYS A 580 -9.09 43.92 -16.17
CA LYS A 580 -9.28 42.58 -15.57
C LYS A 580 -8.18 41.57 -15.94
N GLY A 581 -7.01 41.73 -15.28
CA GLY A 581 -6.08 40.69 -14.83
C GLY A 581 -5.70 39.50 -15.73
N ASP A 582 -4.39 39.39 -15.98
CA ASP A 582 -3.62 38.33 -16.67
C ASP A 582 -4.05 36.85 -16.41
N VAL A 583 -4.61 36.56 -15.22
CA VAL A 583 -5.00 35.20 -14.79
C VAL A 583 -6.26 34.69 -15.51
N ASN A 584 -7.21 35.56 -15.86
CA ASN A 584 -8.48 35.16 -16.47
C ASN A 584 -8.30 34.81 -17.96
N HIS A 585 -7.32 35.42 -18.62
CA HIS A 585 -6.95 35.12 -20.01
C HIS A 585 -6.25 33.76 -20.14
N ASN A 586 -5.36 33.42 -19.20
CA ASN A 586 -4.67 32.12 -19.19
C ASN A 586 -5.63 30.95 -18.94
N ALA A 587 -6.61 31.11 -18.06
CA ALA A 587 -7.61 30.07 -17.78
C ALA A 587 -8.50 29.76 -18.99
N SER A 588 -8.94 30.81 -19.70
CA SER A 588 -9.74 30.69 -20.93
C SER A 588 -8.96 30.01 -22.06
N GLN A 589 -7.71 30.42 -22.27
CA GLN A 589 -6.83 29.76 -23.26
C GLN A 589 -6.60 28.28 -22.93
N THR A 590 -6.44 27.95 -21.65
CA THR A 590 -6.27 26.57 -21.19
C THR A 590 -7.54 25.73 -21.42
N LEU A 591 -8.72 26.31 -21.15
CA LEU A 591 -10.00 25.67 -21.42
C LEU A 591 -10.19 25.40 -22.93
N HIS A 592 -9.87 26.38 -23.77
CA HIS A 592 -9.90 26.23 -25.24
C HIS A 592 -9.02 25.05 -25.69
N GLN A 593 -7.76 25.03 -25.27
CA GLN A 593 -6.81 23.95 -25.62
C GLN A 593 -7.29 22.57 -25.16
N ASN A 594 -7.79 22.45 -23.93
CA ASN A 594 -8.31 21.18 -23.41
C ASN A 594 -9.57 20.74 -24.15
N THR A 595 -10.42 21.68 -24.57
CA THR A 595 -11.66 21.40 -25.30
C THR A 595 -11.37 20.92 -26.72
N VAL A 596 -10.45 21.58 -27.43
CA VAL A 596 -9.95 21.14 -28.74
C VAL A 596 -9.34 19.74 -28.63
N LEU A 597 -8.55 19.45 -27.59
CA LEU A 597 -7.98 18.12 -27.37
C LEU A 597 -9.05 17.06 -27.11
N ALA A 598 -10.06 17.35 -26.27
CA ALA A 598 -11.17 16.45 -26.00
C ALA A 598 -11.98 16.14 -27.28
N MET A 599 -12.29 17.16 -28.09
CA MET A 599 -12.97 16.98 -29.37
C MET A 599 -12.14 16.18 -30.37
N SER A 600 -10.84 16.44 -30.44
CA SER A 600 -9.92 15.70 -31.31
C SER A 600 -9.88 14.23 -30.92
N ASN A 601 -9.75 13.93 -29.62
CA ASN A 601 -9.72 12.56 -29.11
C ASN A 601 -11.07 11.85 -29.31
N LEU A 602 -12.20 12.55 -29.09
CA LEU A 602 -13.55 12.02 -29.32
C LEU A 602 -13.74 11.60 -30.77
N LEU A 603 -13.40 12.49 -31.71
CA LEU A 603 -13.58 12.28 -33.14
C LEU A 603 -12.62 11.20 -33.63
N ASN A 604 -11.33 11.24 -33.24
CA ASN A 604 -10.34 10.25 -33.65
C ASN A 604 -10.69 8.82 -33.17
N ALA A 605 -11.25 8.68 -31.97
CA ALA A 605 -11.64 7.36 -31.45
C ALA A 605 -12.99 6.86 -32.00
N ASN A 606 -13.78 7.72 -32.66
CA ASN A 606 -15.15 7.42 -33.12
C ASN A 606 -15.42 8.05 -34.50
N ILE A 607 -14.49 7.89 -35.44
CA ILE A 607 -14.52 8.54 -36.76
C ILE A 607 -15.77 8.17 -37.56
N ASP A 608 -16.19 6.91 -37.42
CA ASP A 608 -17.36 6.30 -38.08
C ASP A 608 -18.65 7.10 -37.84
N THR A 609 -18.89 7.51 -36.60
CA THR A 609 -20.05 8.36 -36.25
C THR A 609 -19.70 9.85 -36.29
N GLY A 610 -18.46 10.21 -35.94
CA GLY A 610 -18.07 11.58 -35.68
C GLY A 610 -17.99 12.46 -36.92
N LEU A 611 -17.50 11.94 -38.05
CA LEU A 611 -17.39 12.73 -39.29
C LEU A 611 -18.77 13.14 -39.85
N MET A 612 -19.77 12.27 -39.71
CA MET A 612 -21.13 12.55 -40.17
C MET A 612 -21.68 13.85 -39.55
N TYR A 613 -21.40 14.10 -38.27
CA TYR A 613 -21.85 15.29 -37.55
C TYR A 613 -20.86 16.46 -37.62
N ALA A 614 -19.57 16.19 -37.78
CA ALA A 614 -18.53 17.21 -37.67
C ALA A 614 -18.19 17.89 -39.01
N ILE A 615 -18.31 17.21 -40.17
CA ILE A 615 -17.94 17.77 -41.49
C ILE A 615 -18.69 19.08 -41.80
N GLY A 616 -19.97 19.17 -41.42
CA GLY A 616 -20.78 20.37 -41.64
C GLY A 616 -20.23 21.63 -40.95
N LEU A 617 -19.46 21.47 -39.87
CA LEU A 617 -18.86 22.61 -39.16
C LEU A 617 -17.77 23.32 -39.95
N GLY A 618 -17.13 22.66 -40.92
CA GLY A 618 -16.19 23.30 -41.84
C GLY A 618 -16.82 24.37 -42.72
N TYR A 619 -18.14 24.31 -42.91
CA TYR A 619 -18.94 25.25 -43.70
C TYR A 619 -19.84 26.14 -42.85
N HIS A 620 -19.65 26.15 -41.52
CA HIS A 620 -20.49 26.92 -40.60
C HIS A 620 -20.38 28.43 -40.85
N ASP A 621 -21.48 29.18 -40.73
CA ASP A 621 -21.49 30.63 -41.01
C ASP A 621 -20.49 31.40 -40.13
N ASP A 622 -20.45 31.07 -38.84
CA ASP A 622 -19.49 31.62 -37.87
C ASP A 622 -18.03 31.22 -38.19
N LEU A 623 -17.19 32.20 -38.49
CA LEU A 623 -15.75 32.05 -38.80
C LEU A 623 -14.97 31.38 -37.68
N GLN A 624 -15.32 31.62 -36.42
CA GLN A 624 -14.59 31.05 -35.30
C GLN A 624 -14.92 29.56 -35.12
N THR A 625 -16.19 29.18 -35.27
CA THR A 625 -16.60 27.77 -35.32
C THR A 625 -15.85 27.00 -36.42
N ARG A 626 -15.69 27.61 -37.60
CA ARG A 626 -14.85 27.06 -38.68
C ARG A 626 -13.38 26.94 -38.27
N ALA A 627 -12.80 27.98 -37.68
CA ALA A 627 -11.39 27.96 -37.26
C ALA A 627 -11.11 26.86 -36.23
N VAL A 628 -11.98 26.69 -35.24
CA VAL A 628 -11.89 25.63 -34.23
C VAL A 628 -12.03 24.25 -34.85
N PHE A 629 -12.98 24.07 -35.76
CA PHE A 629 -13.12 22.80 -36.47
C PHE A 629 -11.88 22.48 -37.31
N MET A 630 -11.30 23.47 -38.00
CA MET A 630 -10.05 23.31 -38.73
C MET A 630 -8.88 22.99 -37.80
N GLU A 631 -8.84 23.55 -36.60
CA GLU A 631 -7.85 23.21 -35.57
C GLU A 631 -7.99 21.74 -35.12
N VAL A 632 -9.21 21.29 -34.84
CA VAL A 632 -9.52 19.90 -34.48
C VAL A 632 -9.14 18.93 -35.61
N LEU A 633 -9.55 19.22 -36.85
CA LEU A 633 -9.18 18.41 -38.03
C LEU A 633 -7.66 18.34 -38.22
N THR A 634 -6.97 19.47 -38.07
CA THR A 634 -5.51 19.54 -38.20
C THR A 634 -4.82 18.65 -37.17
N ARG A 635 -5.29 18.66 -35.91
CA ARG A 635 -4.78 17.79 -34.84
C ARG A 635 -4.99 16.31 -35.16
N ILE A 636 -6.16 15.94 -35.68
CA ILE A 636 -6.49 14.56 -36.07
C ILE A 636 -5.56 14.09 -37.20
N LEU A 637 -5.38 14.92 -38.23
CA LEU A 637 -4.44 14.64 -39.32
C LEU A 637 -2.99 14.49 -38.83
N GLN A 638 -2.54 15.37 -37.92
CA GLN A 638 -1.20 15.30 -37.33
C GLN A 638 -0.98 14.03 -36.48
N GLN A 639 -2.04 13.46 -35.91
CA GLN A 639 -1.98 12.20 -35.16
C GLN A 639 -1.83 10.97 -36.06
N GLY A 640 -1.81 11.14 -37.40
CA GLY A 640 -1.65 10.05 -38.36
C GLY A 640 -2.94 9.29 -38.63
N THR A 641 -4.10 9.90 -38.37
CA THR A 641 -5.40 9.30 -38.64
C THR A 641 -5.60 9.16 -40.16
N GLU A 642 -5.58 7.92 -40.65
CA GLU A 642 -5.87 7.59 -42.04
C GLU A 642 -7.39 7.60 -42.28
N PHE A 643 -7.88 8.58 -43.03
CA PHE A 643 -9.29 8.65 -43.43
C PHE A 643 -9.67 7.59 -44.48
N ASP A 644 -8.70 6.97 -45.14
CA ASP A 644 -8.97 5.94 -46.16
C ASP A 644 -9.42 4.59 -45.56
N ASN A 645 -9.25 4.38 -44.25
CA ASN A 645 -9.66 3.14 -43.54
C ASN A 645 -11.03 3.27 -42.82
N LEU A 646 -11.90 4.15 -43.33
CA LEU A 646 -13.19 4.52 -42.74
C LEU A 646 -14.25 3.40 -42.69
N ALA A 647 -13.94 2.19 -43.15
CA ALA A 647 -14.80 1.03 -43.01
C ALA A 647 -13.99 -0.21 -42.60
N ASP A 648 -14.30 -0.72 -41.40
CA ASP A 648 -14.05 -2.09 -40.92
C ASP A 648 -12.61 -2.58 -40.68
N THR A 649 -11.56 -2.05 -41.31
CA THR A 649 -10.28 -2.78 -41.38
C THR A 649 -9.37 -2.70 -40.14
N VAL A 650 -9.34 -1.60 -39.37
CA VAL A 650 -8.40 -1.47 -38.22
C VAL A 650 -8.87 -2.22 -36.97
N LEU A 651 -10.18 -2.29 -36.73
CA LEU A 651 -10.75 -3.12 -35.66
C LEU A 651 -10.74 -4.60 -36.07
N MET A 652 -11.11 -4.93 -37.32
CA MET A 652 -11.02 -6.29 -37.85
C MET A 652 -9.58 -6.82 -37.74
N ASP A 653 -8.54 -6.06 -38.14
CA ASP A 653 -7.14 -6.54 -38.06
C ASP A 653 -6.68 -6.80 -36.62
N ARG A 654 -7.17 -6.02 -35.63
CA ARG A 654 -6.87 -6.27 -34.21
C ARG A 654 -7.64 -7.47 -33.64
N PHE A 655 -8.90 -7.63 -34.01
CA PHE A 655 -9.70 -8.79 -33.61
C PHE A 655 -9.21 -10.07 -34.29
N ASP A 656 -8.77 -10.00 -35.55
CA ASP A 656 -8.14 -11.11 -36.27
C ASP A 656 -6.87 -11.56 -35.55
N ARG A 657 -6.00 -10.63 -35.13
CA ARG A 657 -4.82 -10.98 -34.32
C ARG A 657 -5.19 -11.63 -32.99
N LEU A 658 -6.29 -11.20 -32.35
CA LEU A 658 -6.78 -11.80 -31.11
C LEU A 658 -7.34 -13.21 -31.35
N VAL A 659 -8.07 -13.41 -32.45
CA VAL A 659 -8.58 -14.71 -32.89
C VAL A 659 -7.40 -15.63 -33.21
N ASP A 660 -6.36 -15.14 -33.90
CA ASP A 660 -5.13 -15.89 -34.19
C ASP A 660 -4.40 -16.30 -32.90
N LEU A 661 -4.37 -15.42 -31.90
CA LEU A 661 -3.79 -15.72 -30.59
C LEU A 661 -4.63 -16.78 -29.85
N LEU A 662 -5.97 -16.66 -29.85
CA LEU A 662 -6.88 -17.62 -29.22
C LEU A 662 -6.80 -19.00 -29.88
N THR A 663 -6.60 -19.03 -31.20
CA THR A 663 -6.48 -20.23 -32.03
C THR A 663 -5.05 -20.73 -32.18
N LEU A 664 -4.08 -20.10 -31.49
CA LEU A 664 -2.68 -20.48 -31.54
C LEU A 664 -2.48 -21.91 -31.02
N ALA A 665 -1.99 -22.79 -31.90
CA ALA A 665 -1.66 -24.16 -31.55
C ALA A 665 -0.27 -24.24 -30.89
N GLY A 666 -0.24 -24.67 -29.63
CA GLY A 666 0.99 -25.03 -28.92
C GLY A 666 1.46 -26.46 -29.23
N GLU A 667 2.40 -26.96 -28.44
CA GLU A 667 2.92 -28.32 -28.60
C GLU A 667 1.80 -29.38 -28.59
N LYS A 668 1.82 -30.27 -29.58
CA LYS A 668 0.83 -31.35 -29.80
C LYS A 668 -0.59 -30.87 -30.17
N GLY A 669 -0.74 -29.67 -30.75
CA GLY A 669 -2.05 -29.18 -31.22
C GLY A 669 -2.97 -28.72 -30.09
N LYS A 670 -2.42 -28.46 -28.91
CA LYS A 670 -3.16 -27.89 -27.78
C LYS A 670 -3.39 -26.41 -28.01
N HIS A 671 -4.58 -25.91 -27.72
CA HIS A 671 -4.89 -24.47 -27.76
C HIS A 671 -4.82 -23.88 -26.34
N PRO A 672 -3.63 -23.49 -25.83
CA PRO A 672 -3.42 -23.21 -24.41
C PRO A 672 -4.33 -22.11 -23.88
N ILE A 673 -4.61 -21.07 -24.68
CA ILE A 673 -5.44 -19.94 -24.27
C ILE A 673 -6.91 -20.35 -24.15
N ALA A 674 -7.44 -21.08 -25.13
CA ALA A 674 -8.79 -21.65 -25.05
C ALA A 674 -8.94 -22.60 -23.85
N MET A 675 -7.93 -23.44 -23.58
CA MET A 675 -7.94 -24.33 -22.41
C MET A 675 -7.80 -23.58 -21.08
N ALA A 676 -7.03 -22.50 -21.04
CA ALA A 676 -6.93 -21.64 -19.86
C ALA A 676 -8.28 -20.97 -19.57
N LEU A 677 -8.93 -20.37 -20.58
CA LEU A 677 -10.28 -19.80 -20.48
C LEU A 677 -11.29 -20.83 -19.96
N ALA A 678 -11.24 -22.06 -20.45
CA ALA A 678 -12.11 -23.15 -20.00
C ALA A 678 -11.99 -23.45 -18.50
N SER A 679 -10.83 -23.18 -17.89
CA SER A 679 -10.56 -23.45 -16.47
C SER A 679 -10.89 -22.29 -15.53
N VAL A 680 -10.95 -21.05 -16.03
CA VAL A 680 -11.10 -19.84 -15.19
C VAL A 680 -12.45 -19.14 -15.31
N VAL A 681 -13.21 -19.38 -16.39
CA VAL A 681 -14.46 -18.67 -16.65
C VAL A 681 -15.57 -19.11 -15.68
N PRO A 682 -16.29 -18.17 -15.04
CA PRO A 682 -17.40 -18.50 -14.15
C PRO A 682 -18.53 -19.26 -14.85
N ALA A 683 -19.28 -20.06 -14.09
CA ALA A 683 -20.32 -20.92 -14.65
C ALA A 683 -21.43 -20.19 -15.40
N GLN A 684 -21.71 -18.94 -15.06
CA GLN A 684 -22.74 -18.12 -15.74
C GLN A 684 -22.37 -17.74 -17.17
N GLN A 685 -21.06 -17.71 -17.50
CA GLN A 685 -20.56 -17.29 -18.82
C GLN A 685 -20.16 -18.46 -19.72
N MET A 686 -20.23 -19.71 -19.22
CA MET A 686 -19.79 -20.89 -19.97
C MET A 686 -20.62 -21.15 -21.24
N ASP A 687 -21.92 -20.84 -21.23
CA ASP A 687 -22.79 -21.00 -22.41
C ASP A 687 -22.38 -20.05 -23.55
N GLU A 688 -22.08 -18.80 -23.21
CA GLU A 688 -21.62 -17.78 -24.16
C GLU A 688 -20.21 -18.08 -24.66
N LEU A 689 -19.31 -18.50 -23.76
CA LEU A 689 -17.97 -18.93 -24.15
C LEU A 689 -18.00 -20.13 -25.11
N ALA A 690 -18.83 -21.13 -24.85
CA ALA A 690 -19.00 -22.28 -25.73
C ALA A 690 -19.48 -21.85 -27.13
N HIS A 691 -20.44 -20.93 -27.19
CA HIS A 691 -20.90 -20.34 -28.45
C HIS A 691 -19.77 -19.67 -29.22
N VAL A 692 -19.02 -18.78 -28.56
CA VAL A 692 -17.92 -18.02 -29.17
C VAL A 692 -16.82 -18.94 -29.66
N LEU A 693 -16.38 -19.89 -28.84
CA LEU A 693 -15.30 -20.81 -29.20
C LEU A 693 -15.69 -21.72 -30.38
N VAL A 694 -16.91 -22.28 -30.38
CA VAL A 694 -17.35 -23.12 -31.50
C VAL A 694 -17.40 -22.30 -32.79
N THR A 695 -17.99 -21.10 -32.74
CA THR A 695 -18.13 -20.24 -33.93
C THR A 695 -16.76 -19.84 -34.50
N LEU A 696 -15.83 -19.39 -33.65
CA LEU A 696 -14.50 -18.95 -34.10
C LEU A 696 -13.64 -20.09 -34.64
N PHE A 697 -13.66 -21.25 -33.96
CA PHE A 697 -12.85 -22.39 -34.40
C PHE A 697 -13.45 -23.08 -35.63
N ASP A 698 -14.77 -23.03 -35.82
CA ASP A 698 -15.42 -23.49 -37.05
C ASP A 698 -15.07 -22.59 -38.24
N ASP A 699 -15.12 -21.27 -38.05
CA ASP A 699 -14.74 -20.28 -39.08
C ASP A 699 -13.28 -20.47 -39.54
N ARG A 700 -12.36 -20.69 -38.59
CA ARG A 700 -10.94 -21.02 -38.86
C ARG A 700 -10.70 -22.48 -39.31
N GLN A 701 -11.74 -23.29 -39.50
CA GLN A 701 -11.67 -24.69 -39.95
C GLN A 701 -10.84 -25.61 -39.03
N ILE A 702 -10.80 -25.31 -37.74
CA ILE A 702 -10.04 -26.05 -36.70
C ILE A 702 -10.91 -26.49 -35.51
N LEU A 703 -12.23 -26.48 -35.68
CA LEU A 703 -13.19 -26.96 -34.69
C LEU A 703 -12.88 -28.39 -34.19
N PRO A 704 -12.49 -29.38 -35.03
CA PRO A 704 -12.17 -30.72 -34.56
C PRO A 704 -11.04 -30.74 -33.51
N GLN A 705 -10.04 -29.87 -33.66
CA GLN A 705 -8.93 -29.75 -32.72
C GLN A 705 -9.38 -29.11 -31.39
N LEU A 706 -10.28 -28.13 -31.42
CA LEU A 706 -10.91 -27.60 -30.20
C LEU A 706 -11.68 -28.70 -29.46
N LEU A 707 -12.53 -29.43 -30.18
CA LEU A 707 -13.34 -30.52 -29.59
C LEU A 707 -12.44 -31.60 -28.99
N SER A 708 -11.37 -31.99 -29.67
CA SER A 708 -10.41 -32.96 -29.14
C SER A 708 -9.79 -32.49 -27.83
N ASN A 709 -9.36 -31.23 -27.75
CA ASN A 709 -8.74 -30.69 -26.54
C ASN A 709 -9.73 -30.57 -25.36
N VAL A 710 -10.93 -30.06 -25.62
CA VAL A 710 -11.98 -29.88 -24.61
C VAL A 710 -12.51 -31.22 -24.10
N PHE A 711 -12.73 -32.19 -24.99
CA PHE A 711 -13.17 -33.52 -24.60
C PHE A 711 -12.08 -34.31 -23.88
N ALA A 712 -10.82 -34.18 -24.29
CA ALA A 712 -9.70 -34.77 -23.56
C ALA A 712 -9.61 -34.20 -22.13
N MET A 713 -9.78 -32.88 -21.96
CA MET A 713 -9.82 -32.25 -20.65
C MET A 713 -10.95 -32.82 -19.77
N GLU A 714 -12.16 -32.99 -20.31
CA GLU A 714 -13.27 -33.63 -19.59
C GLU A 714 -12.90 -35.04 -19.13
N VAL A 715 -12.39 -35.87 -20.05
CA VAL A 715 -12.01 -37.25 -19.77
C VAL A 715 -10.92 -37.33 -18.68
N TYR A 716 -9.92 -36.45 -18.71
CA TYR A 716 -8.86 -36.42 -17.70
C TYR A 716 -9.31 -35.88 -16.35
N SER A 717 -10.34 -35.02 -16.32
CA SER A 717 -10.85 -34.41 -15.09
C SER A 717 -11.94 -35.22 -14.38
N THR A 718 -12.55 -36.18 -15.09
CA THR A 718 -13.68 -36.97 -14.57
C THR A 718 -13.20 -38.21 -13.80
N GLU A 719 -13.73 -38.43 -12.60
CA GLU A 719 -13.33 -39.55 -11.71
C GLU A 719 -13.80 -40.94 -12.17
N GLY A 720 -14.82 -41.03 -13.03
CA GLY A 720 -15.35 -42.30 -13.51
C GLY A 720 -16.23 -42.18 -14.76
N MET A 721 -16.36 -43.27 -15.51
CA MET A 721 -17.09 -43.27 -16.79
C MET A 721 -18.57 -42.89 -16.63
N GLN A 722 -19.19 -43.21 -15.49
CA GLN A 722 -20.60 -42.89 -15.21
C GLN A 722 -20.90 -41.39 -15.05
N THR A 723 -19.90 -40.54 -14.83
CA THR A 723 -20.06 -39.08 -14.67
C THR A 723 -19.58 -38.29 -15.89
N LEU A 724 -19.01 -38.96 -16.90
CA LEU A 724 -18.46 -38.32 -18.10
C LEU A 724 -19.55 -37.60 -18.91
N PHE A 725 -19.33 -36.32 -19.23
CA PHE A 725 -20.27 -35.43 -19.94
C PHE A 725 -21.66 -35.29 -19.30
N ARG A 726 -21.80 -35.60 -18.00
CA ARG A 726 -23.06 -35.39 -17.25
C ARG A 726 -23.08 -34.12 -16.42
N GLY A 727 -21.93 -33.44 -16.29
CA GLY A 727 -21.78 -32.21 -15.53
C GLY A 727 -22.04 -30.94 -16.35
N ASN A 728 -22.14 -29.82 -15.65
CA ASN A 728 -22.23 -28.48 -16.23
C ASN A 728 -20.83 -27.91 -16.52
N SER A 729 -20.05 -28.61 -17.36
CA SER A 729 -18.71 -28.22 -17.78
C SER A 729 -18.74 -27.52 -19.14
N LEU A 730 -17.69 -26.75 -19.45
CA LEU A 730 -17.53 -26.15 -20.78
C LEU A 730 -17.58 -27.23 -21.88
N SER A 731 -17.06 -28.42 -21.61
CA SER A 731 -17.07 -29.54 -22.55
C SER A 731 -18.48 -30.00 -22.90
N SER A 732 -19.33 -30.20 -21.89
CA SER A 732 -20.74 -30.55 -22.10
C SER A 732 -21.50 -29.44 -22.84
N LYS A 733 -21.22 -28.17 -22.53
CA LYS A 733 -21.82 -27.01 -23.21
C LYS A 733 -21.40 -26.88 -24.66
N THR A 734 -20.11 -27.02 -24.94
CA THR A 734 -19.54 -27.03 -26.29
C THR A 734 -20.16 -28.14 -27.12
N MET A 735 -20.25 -29.35 -26.56
CA MET A 735 -20.90 -30.49 -27.23
C MET A 735 -22.38 -30.23 -27.54
N ALA A 736 -23.14 -29.74 -26.56
CA ALA A 736 -24.55 -29.43 -26.73
C ALA A 736 -24.79 -28.33 -27.79
N TYR A 737 -23.93 -27.31 -27.82
CA TYR A 737 -23.99 -26.25 -28.82
C TYR A 737 -23.69 -26.79 -30.23
N CYS A 738 -22.67 -27.64 -30.40
CA CYS A 738 -22.41 -28.32 -31.68
C CYS A 738 -23.61 -29.15 -32.15
N PHE A 739 -24.25 -29.92 -31.27
CA PHE A 739 -25.47 -30.67 -31.64
C PHE A 739 -26.61 -29.76 -32.05
N LYS A 740 -26.76 -28.60 -31.40
CA LYS A 740 -27.78 -27.61 -31.75
C LYS A 740 -27.53 -27.02 -33.13
N VAL A 741 -26.32 -26.55 -33.40
CA VAL A 741 -25.96 -25.85 -34.65
C VAL A 741 -25.94 -26.81 -35.84
N PHE A 742 -25.23 -27.93 -35.73
CA PHE A 742 -25.04 -28.85 -36.84
C PHE A 742 -26.11 -29.94 -36.93
N GLY A 743 -26.69 -30.34 -35.79
CA GLY A 743 -27.68 -31.41 -35.70
C GLY A 743 -29.13 -30.95 -35.81
N GLY A 744 -29.42 -29.64 -35.78
CA GLY A 744 -30.78 -29.10 -35.79
C GLY A 744 -31.62 -29.56 -36.99
N ASN A 745 -31.07 -29.45 -38.21
CA ASN A 745 -31.75 -29.90 -39.43
C ASN A 745 -31.95 -31.42 -39.47
N TYR A 746 -30.99 -32.18 -38.98
CA TYR A 746 -31.09 -33.64 -38.87
C TYR A 746 -32.22 -34.03 -37.91
N LEU A 747 -32.26 -33.45 -36.71
CA LEU A 747 -33.32 -33.68 -35.74
C LEU A 747 -34.69 -33.24 -36.27
N HIS A 748 -34.78 -32.10 -36.94
CA HIS A 748 -36.02 -31.64 -37.57
C HIS A 748 -36.51 -32.62 -38.65
N THR A 749 -35.60 -33.15 -39.47
CA THR A 749 -35.95 -34.12 -40.52
C THR A 749 -36.37 -35.46 -39.94
N LEU A 750 -35.66 -35.94 -38.92
CA LEU A 750 -35.90 -37.22 -38.27
C LEU A 750 -37.17 -37.21 -37.42
N LEU A 751 -37.30 -36.22 -36.52
CA LEU A 751 -38.37 -36.13 -35.54
C LEU A 751 -39.57 -35.33 -36.05
N GLY A 752 -39.40 -34.45 -37.03
CA GLY A 752 -40.49 -33.65 -37.59
C GLY A 752 -41.59 -34.52 -38.22
N ARG A 753 -41.23 -35.64 -38.84
CA ARG A 753 -42.19 -36.62 -39.41
C ARG A 753 -42.96 -37.38 -38.32
N THR A 754 -42.30 -37.77 -37.23
CA THR A 754 -42.95 -38.44 -36.09
C THR A 754 -43.80 -37.48 -35.24
N ASN A 755 -43.34 -36.24 -35.05
CA ASN A 755 -44.08 -35.23 -34.29
C ASN A 755 -45.33 -34.75 -35.04
N SER A 756 -45.27 -34.58 -36.36
CA SER A 756 -46.46 -34.30 -37.17
C SER A 756 -47.47 -35.46 -37.14
N SER A 757 -47.02 -36.71 -37.16
CA SER A 757 -47.92 -37.88 -36.99
C SER A 757 -48.49 -38.05 -35.57
N ASN A 758 -47.77 -37.64 -34.52
CA ASN A 758 -48.25 -37.68 -33.13
C ASN A 758 -49.18 -36.52 -32.80
N VAL A 759 -48.98 -35.34 -33.42
CA VAL A 759 -49.92 -34.21 -33.34
C VAL A 759 -51.20 -34.53 -34.11
N GLN A 760 -51.13 -35.21 -35.27
CA GLN A 760 -52.33 -35.69 -35.97
C GLN A 760 -53.06 -36.82 -35.22
N ARG A 761 -52.36 -37.71 -34.51
CA ARG A 761 -53.01 -38.76 -33.68
C ARG A 761 -53.68 -38.22 -32.40
N LYS A 762 -53.27 -37.06 -31.89
CA LYS A 762 -53.99 -36.36 -30.80
C LYS A 762 -55.19 -35.54 -31.27
N GLY A 763 -55.42 -35.42 -32.58
CA GLY A 763 -56.63 -34.82 -33.16
C GLY A 763 -57.78 -35.80 -33.40
N PHE A 764 -57.59 -37.08 -33.09
CA PHE A 764 -58.60 -38.15 -33.21
C PHE A 764 -58.67 -39.01 -31.92
N ILE A 765 -58.69 -38.36 -30.76
CA ILE A 765 -59.30 -38.88 -29.52
C ILE A 765 -60.08 -37.72 -28.88
#